data_AF-A0A814VG44-F1
#
_entry.id   AF-A0A814VG44-F1
#
_cell.length_a   1.000
_cell.length_b   1.000
_cell.length_c   1.000
_cell.angle_alpha   90.00
_cell.angle_beta   90.00
_cell.angle_gamma   90.00
#
_symmetry.space_group_name_H-M   'P 1'
#
loop_
_entity.id
_entity.type
_entity.pdbx_description
1 polymer ?
#
loop_
_entity_poly.entity_id
_entity_poly.type
_entity_poly.pdbx_seq_one_letter_code
_entity_poly.pdbx_strand_id
1 'polypeptide(L)'
;MGSQTSKTTPGPNAKAIFQTMLMSDLHLEFSQQVVPKFPAVASILILAGDIGRPDLPSLQKFLLAQCQRFEHIFYVAGNHCFYEGEYETRLQQLQELNNLHPHIHFLHNQSYLLPFNVRILGTTLWTHVSEEKASTIGVLLNDYHHIWTRDKKLEGDDTIQTRRLITVDDTNRWHAQQHAWLLEEISKARKNREHVIIITHHAPSRHHTLPKYDVDLDIDDAFVNDHDADCVDPVRLWIYGHTHASTDLIIKSTRVVSNQLGYAHETTGFRPNLRITLYDDGAYYEKEYVTANFEQLFFSIMLRSSPILLLIFHVIGSVDQDARLIGTHIVYRHGDRTPIFAYSTSSVSASFWHNGFGQLTRRGQLQHIRLGQHLRQRYSRLLNTTYVASELYVRSSDSDRALMSAYSNLVGLYPISKDKLNEKILSNLSNQDEWPELLPWQPIPVHTVPASEDYIMGVSQCPYFVELVEQIQNGEQVRNISNDFQEFFRHLSNWTGSEVNNLFDAWILADAILTEALYNVSGSWADTMTLAKLEQIVDLSFYYLFDSPDTNRLIAGPLIADIWSNIQNLIANQSRGYKTKIYSGHDASIVAVLSFFDANYFHHPPYCATLLFDLYYLPANNNYALKIEYLNSSDSFAGYAIQPPPCSEAMCSIDVLRPWLENRLPKQDMKTECMPRKSSSSMAGLGFNKMYQIDVILISFAFILLPTSNLN
;
A
#
# COMPACT_ATOMS: atom_id res chain seq x y z
N MET A 1 19.55 -16.00 20.13
CA MET A 1 19.05 -17.32 20.60
C MET A 1 17.55 -17.31 20.42
N GLY A 2 17.00 -18.26 19.66
CA GLY A 2 15.61 -18.21 19.20
C GLY A 2 14.60 -18.55 20.29
N SER A 3 13.46 -17.84 20.31
CA SER A 3 12.22 -18.35 20.91
C SER A 3 11.32 -18.84 19.78
N GLN A 4 10.93 -20.11 19.90
CA GLN A 4 10.00 -20.78 18.99
C GLN A 4 8.59 -20.23 19.22
N THR A 5 7.96 -19.70 18.18
CA THR A 5 6.51 -19.46 18.14
C THR A 5 5.80 -20.81 17.98
N SER A 6 5.51 -21.50 19.09
CA SER A 6 4.74 -22.75 19.01
C SER A 6 3.26 -22.42 18.74
N LYS A 7 2.85 -22.39 17.46
CA LYS A 7 1.43 -22.46 17.09
C LYS A 7 0.88 -23.79 17.62
N THR A 8 0.03 -23.76 18.65
CA THR A 8 -0.62 -24.96 19.21
C THR A 8 -1.84 -25.30 18.37
N THR A 9 -1.76 -26.39 17.59
CA THR A 9 -2.91 -26.90 16.82
C THR A 9 -3.97 -27.49 17.75
N PRO A 10 -5.27 -27.24 17.50
CA PRO A 10 -6.35 -27.84 18.28
C PRO A 10 -6.30 -29.36 18.28
N GLY A 11 -6.60 -29.96 19.42
CA GLY A 11 -6.79 -31.40 19.52
C GLY A 11 -7.92 -31.89 18.61
N PRO A 12 -7.95 -33.17 18.24
CA PRO A 12 -8.96 -33.74 17.33
C PRO A 12 -10.42 -33.60 17.82
N ASN A 13 -10.61 -33.30 19.11
CA ASN A 13 -11.92 -33.11 19.73
C ASN A 13 -12.18 -31.66 20.18
N ALA A 14 -11.27 -30.73 19.88
CA ALA A 14 -11.38 -29.34 20.32
C ALA A 14 -12.52 -28.63 19.59
N LYS A 15 -13.33 -27.89 20.34
CA LYS A 15 -14.48 -27.14 19.80
C LYS A 15 -14.15 -25.66 19.76
N ALA A 16 -14.46 -25.01 18.64
CA ALA A 16 -14.40 -23.56 18.55
C ALA A 16 -15.46 -22.96 19.49
N ILE A 17 -15.02 -22.17 20.46
CA ILE A 17 -15.87 -21.52 21.47
C ILE A 17 -16.08 -20.03 21.20
N PHE A 18 -15.22 -19.43 20.38
CA PHE A 18 -15.32 -18.01 20.02
C PHE A 18 -14.68 -17.76 18.66
N GLN A 19 -15.31 -16.91 17.86
CA GLN A 19 -14.79 -16.47 16.57
C GLN A 19 -15.07 -14.99 16.37
N THR A 20 -14.09 -14.24 15.88
CA THR A 20 -14.24 -12.80 15.65
C THR A 20 -13.41 -12.30 14.47
N MET A 21 -13.88 -11.22 13.87
CA MET A 21 -13.09 -10.32 13.04
C MET A 21 -12.46 -9.24 13.93
N LEU A 22 -11.21 -8.87 13.67
CA LEU A 22 -10.49 -7.86 14.44
C LEU A 22 -10.06 -6.68 13.56
N MET A 23 -10.30 -5.46 14.05
CA MET A 23 -9.74 -4.22 13.52
C MET A 23 -9.40 -3.24 14.65
N SER A 24 -8.44 -2.37 14.43
CA SER A 24 -8.16 -1.20 15.29
C SER A 24 -7.53 -0.09 14.47
N ASP A 25 -7.42 1.11 15.07
CA ASP A 25 -6.68 2.24 14.50
C ASP A 25 -7.15 2.58 13.09
N LEU A 26 -8.49 2.63 12.93
CA LEU A 26 -9.12 2.93 11.64
C LEU A 26 -9.13 4.42 11.34
N HIS A 27 -9.00 5.31 12.32
CA HIS A 27 -8.96 6.77 12.24
C HIS A 27 -9.96 7.46 11.30
N LEU A 28 -11.25 7.10 11.41
CA LEU A 28 -12.34 7.65 10.59
C LEU A 28 -12.57 9.17 10.73
N GLU A 29 -11.86 9.85 11.62
CA GLU A 29 -11.83 11.30 11.72
C GLU A 29 -11.05 11.98 10.59
N PHE A 30 -10.16 11.28 9.90
CA PHE A 30 -9.42 11.82 8.75
C PHE A 30 -10.14 11.52 7.45
N SER A 31 -10.33 12.55 6.62
CA SER A 31 -11.02 12.43 5.32
C SER A 31 -10.27 11.55 4.31
N GLN A 32 -8.96 11.39 4.47
CA GLN A 32 -8.10 10.55 3.62
C GLN A 32 -8.20 9.05 3.96
N GLN A 33 -8.83 8.72 5.08
CA GLN A 33 -8.80 7.38 5.63
C GLN A 33 -9.86 6.49 4.98
N VAL A 34 -9.40 5.43 4.30
CA VAL A 34 -10.27 4.47 3.60
C VAL A 34 -10.14 3.11 4.26
N VAL A 35 -11.20 2.67 4.96
CA VAL A 35 -11.26 1.32 5.52
C VAL A 35 -11.43 0.32 4.37
N PRO A 36 -10.48 -0.62 4.17
CA PRO A 36 -10.60 -1.61 3.11
C PRO A 36 -11.89 -2.43 3.25
N LYS A 37 -12.51 -2.82 2.12
CA LYS A 37 -13.63 -3.77 2.17
C LYS A 37 -13.14 -5.08 2.79
N PHE A 38 -13.81 -5.53 3.83
CA PHE A 38 -13.51 -6.78 4.53
C PHE A 38 -14.70 -7.72 4.50
N PRO A 39 -14.50 -9.05 4.52
CA PRO A 39 -15.60 -10.00 4.52
C PRO A 39 -16.14 -10.21 5.96
N ALA A 40 -17.45 -10.40 6.11
CA ALA A 40 -18.07 -10.70 7.41
C ALA A 40 -18.07 -12.23 7.65
N VAL A 41 -16.87 -12.79 7.92
CA VAL A 41 -16.66 -14.25 8.06
C VAL A 41 -16.74 -14.76 9.50
N ALA A 42 -17.23 -13.93 10.43
CA ALA A 42 -17.57 -14.25 11.81
C ALA A 42 -18.75 -13.36 12.24
N SER A 43 -19.53 -13.78 13.24
CA SER A 43 -20.68 -13.00 13.74
C SER A 43 -20.27 -11.85 14.68
N ILE A 44 -19.04 -11.87 15.21
CA ILE A 44 -18.53 -10.88 16.15
C ILE A 44 -17.44 -10.04 15.48
N LEU A 45 -17.55 -8.71 15.58
CA LEU A 45 -16.50 -7.75 15.21
C LEU A 45 -15.92 -7.12 16.49
N ILE A 46 -14.60 -7.13 16.63
CA ILE A 46 -13.88 -6.39 17.67
C ILE A 46 -13.19 -5.18 17.04
N LEU A 47 -13.40 -4.04 17.68
CA LEU A 47 -12.84 -2.74 17.33
C LEU A 47 -12.00 -2.22 18.51
N ALA A 48 -10.68 -2.36 18.43
CA ALA A 48 -9.77 -2.19 19.57
C ALA A 48 -9.06 -0.83 19.60
N GLY A 49 -9.85 0.25 19.60
CA GLY A 49 -9.33 1.61 19.74
C GLY A 49 -9.12 2.35 18.42
N ASP A 50 -9.04 3.68 18.52
CA ASP A 50 -8.83 4.65 17.44
C ASP A 50 -9.62 4.39 16.16
N ILE A 51 -10.91 4.08 16.33
CA ILE A 51 -11.81 3.87 15.20
C ILE A 51 -12.28 5.19 14.61
N GLY A 52 -12.60 6.16 15.47
CA GLY A 52 -13.15 7.44 15.07
C GLY A 52 -13.49 8.32 16.25
N ARG A 53 -13.54 9.64 16.04
CA ARG A 53 -14.01 10.58 17.06
C ARG A 53 -15.54 10.56 17.19
N PRO A 54 -16.09 10.56 18.42
CA PRO A 54 -17.53 10.39 18.67
C PRO A 54 -18.40 11.63 18.34
N ASP A 55 -17.82 12.82 18.18
CA ASP A 55 -18.51 14.00 17.65
C ASP A 55 -18.70 13.96 16.14
N LEU A 56 -17.96 13.12 15.44
CA LEU A 56 -18.01 13.07 13.99
C LEU A 56 -19.03 12.03 13.52
N PRO A 57 -19.84 12.35 12.48
CA PRO A 57 -20.80 11.40 11.94
C PRO A 57 -20.18 10.13 11.35
N SER A 58 -18.90 10.14 11.00
CA SER A 58 -18.19 9.01 10.39
C SER A 58 -18.20 7.77 11.27
N LEU A 59 -17.97 7.94 12.59
CA LEU A 59 -17.98 6.83 13.54
C LEU A 59 -19.37 6.18 13.63
N GLN A 60 -20.42 6.96 13.86
CA GLN A 60 -21.79 6.43 13.96
C GLN A 60 -22.24 5.74 12.67
N LYS A 61 -21.97 6.36 11.52
CA LYS A 61 -22.28 5.76 10.20
C LYS A 61 -21.57 4.42 10.01
N PHE A 62 -20.29 4.35 10.37
CA PHE A 62 -19.51 3.12 10.26
C PHE A 62 -20.07 2.00 11.15
N LEU A 63 -20.34 2.29 12.42
CA LEU A 63 -20.88 1.31 13.38
C LEU A 63 -22.24 0.78 12.93
N LEU A 64 -23.15 1.67 12.53
CA LEU A 64 -24.48 1.28 12.03
C LEU A 64 -24.41 0.43 10.76
N ALA A 65 -23.47 0.72 9.85
CA ALA A 65 -23.23 -0.12 8.68
C ALA A 65 -22.74 -1.52 9.06
N GLN A 66 -21.93 -1.63 10.12
CA GLN A 66 -21.46 -2.94 10.61
C GLN A 66 -22.56 -3.72 11.34
N CYS A 67 -23.54 -3.06 11.97
CA CYS A 67 -24.67 -3.74 12.62
C CYS A 67 -25.50 -4.60 11.66
N GLN A 68 -25.47 -4.30 10.35
CA GLN A 68 -26.13 -5.10 9.32
C GLN A 68 -25.41 -6.41 9.01
N ARG A 69 -24.17 -6.55 9.48
CA ARG A 69 -23.22 -7.60 9.08
C ARG A 69 -22.75 -8.46 10.25
N PHE A 70 -22.84 -7.92 11.47
CA PHE A 70 -22.36 -8.54 12.70
C PHE A 70 -23.46 -8.53 13.77
N GLU A 71 -23.56 -9.62 14.52
CA GLU A 71 -24.48 -9.79 15.65
C GLU A 71 -23.99 -9.04 16.89
N HIS A 72 -22.67 -8.98 17.07
CA HIS A 72 -22.03 -8.22 18.14
C HIS A 72 -20.84 -7.41 17.61
N ILE A 73 -20.77 -6.15 18.00
CA ILE A 73 -19.66 -5.24 17.75
C ILE A 73 -19.14 -4.78 19.11
N PHE A 74 -18.00 -5.33 19.55
CA PHE A 74 -17.34 -4.88 20.77
C PHE A 74 -16.34 -3.78 20.43
N TYR A 75 -16.46 -2.64 21.11
CA TYR A 75 -15.69 -1.44 20.79
C TYR A 75 -15.06 -0.85 22.06
N VAL A 76 -13.77 -0.55 22.01
CA VAL A 76 -13.03 0.18 23.04
C VAL A 76 -12.50 1.47 22.43
N ALA A 77 -12.52 2.57 23.20
CA ALA A 77 -11.98 3.85 22.74
C ALA A 77 -10.45 3.85 22.81
N GLY A 78 -9.82 4.49 21.82
CA GLY A 78 -8.42 4.88 21.90
C GLY A 78 -8.25 6.36 22.25
N ASN A 79 -7.01 6.85 22.29
CA ASN A 79 -6.70 8.23 22.67
C ASN A 79 -7.26 9.24 21.66
N HIS A 80 -7.25 8.95 20.35
CA HIS A 80 -7.82 9.84 19.33
C HIS A 80 -9.31 10.10 19.54
N CYS A 81 -10.05 9.15 20.12
CA CYS A 81 -11.47 9.33 20.43
C CYS A 81 -11.73 10.51 21.41
N PHE A 82 -10.70 10.97 22.11
CA PHE A 82 -10.79 12.08 23.06
C PHE A 82 -10.25 13.41 22.52
N TYR A 83 -9.60 13.42 21.36
CA TYR A 83 -8.99 14.63 20.77
C TYR A 83 -10.03 15.71 20.45
N GLU A 84 -9.58 16.96 20.53
CA GLU A 84 -10.40 18.16 20.31
C GLU A 84 -11.61 18.22 21.26
N GLY A 85 -11.47 17.74 22.50
CA GLY A 85 -12.59 17.71 23.45
C GLY A 85 -12.24 17.40 24.90
N GLU A 86 -13.26 17.51 25.76
CA GLU A 86 -13.14 17.15 27.18
C GLU A 86 -13.35 15.64 27.37
N TYR A 87 -12.44 14.99 28.09
CA TYR A 87 -12.41 13.55 28.32
C TYR A 87 -13.77 13.02 28.81
N GLU A 88 -14.37 13.69 29.80
CA GLU A 88 -15.66 13.29 30.37
C GLU A 88 -16.80 13.39 29.36
N THR A 89 -16.82 14.45 28.56
CA THR A 89 -17.83 14.65 27.51
C THR A 89 -17.69 13.61 26.40
N ARG A 90 -16.45 13.36 25.95
CA ARG A 90 -16.13 12.36 24.93
C ARG A 90 -16.50 10.96 25.39
N LEU A 91 -16.17 10.62 26.63
CA LEU A 91 -16.54 9.35 27.24
C LEU A 91 -18.06 9.17 27.29
N GLN A 92 -18.79 10.21 27.65
CA GLN A 92 -20.26 10.17 27.63
C GLN A 92 -20.80 9.91 26.22
N GLN A 93 -20.30 10.62 25.19
CA GLN A 93 -20.71 10.40 23.80
C GLN A 93 -20.44 8.97 23.32
N LEU A 94 -19.29 8.40 23.71
CA LEU A 94 -18.96 7.01 23.41
C LEU A 94 -19.90 6.02 24.11
N GLN A 95 -20.25 6.26 25.38
CA GLN A 95 -21.23 5.44 26.10
C GLN A 95 -22.63 5.50 25.47
N GLU A 96 -23.01 6.65 24.93
CA GLU A 96 -24.28 6.84 24.22
C GLU A 96 -24.36 6.03 22.91
N LEU A 97 -23.22 5.58 22.34
CA LEU A 97 -23.22 4.70 21.15
C LEU A 97 -23.94 3.37 21.39
N ASN A 98 -23.97 2.88 22.64
CA ASN A 98 -24.71 1.67 23.01
C ASN A 98 -26.22 1.81 22.77
N ASN A 99 -26.74 3.04 22.73
CA ASN A 99 -28.15 3.29 22.49
C ASN A 99 -28.51 3.31 20.99
N LEU A 100 -27.51 3.32 20.08
CA LEU A 100 -27.75 3.37 18.64
C LEU A 100 -28.29 2.06 18.08
N HIS A 101 -27.81 0.92 18.60
CA HIS A 101 -28.23 -0.41 18.17
C HIS A 101 -27.87 -1.47 19.21
N PRO A 102 -28.72 -2.49 19.49
CA PRO A 102 -28.42 -3.54 20.48
C PRO A 102 -27.20 -4.42 20.17
N HIS A 103 -26.68 -4.33 18.95
CA HIS A 103 -25.47 -5.06 18.53
C HIS A 103 -24.18 -4.31 18.91
N ILE A 104 -24.25 -3.03 19.30
CA ILE A 104 -23.09 -2.22 19.65
C ILE A 104 -22.85 -2.33 21.15
N HIS A 105 -21.62 -2.72 21.51
CA HIS A 105 -21.16 -2.88 22.89
C HIS A 105 -19.86 -2.09 23.06
N PHE A 106 -19.98 -0.77 23.30
CA PHE A 106 -18.88 0.07 23.77
C PHE A 106 -18.53 -0.31 25.21
N LEU A 107 -17.26 -0.65 25.43
CA LEU A 107 -16.74 -1.13 26.70
C LEU A 107 -15.73 -0.14 27.28
N HIS A 108 -16.00 0.33 28.50
CA HIS A 108 -15.08 1.14 29.29
C HIS A 108 -15.12 0.68 30.74
N ASN A 109 -14.16 -0.14 31.16
CA ASN A 109 -14.20 -0.89 32.42
C ASN A 109 -15.47 -1.75 32.53
N GLN A 110 -15.82 -2.43 31.43
CA GLN A 110 -17.02 -3.26 31.35
C GLN A 110 -16.69 -4.67 30.91
N SER A 111 -17.47 -5.62 31.44
CA SER A 111 -17.39 -7.04 31.08
C SER A 111 -18.65 -7.49 30.35
N TYR A 112 -18.52 -8.37 29.38
CA TYR A 112 -19.63 -9.03 28.69
C TYR A 112 -19.42 -10.54 28.67
N LEU A 113 -20.43 -11.31 29.11
CA LEU A 113 -20.37 -12.77 29.12
C LEU A 113 -21.12 -13.35 27.90
N LEU A 114 -20.38 -14.03 27.03
CA LEU A 114 -20.88 -14.74 25.87
C LEU A 114 -21.15 -16.23 26.20
N PRO A 115 -21.82 -16.96 25.28
CA PRO A 115 -21.90 -18.42 25.36
C PRO A 115 -20.53 -19.10 25.51
N PHE A 116 -20.55 -20.37 25.92
CA PHE A 116 -19.34 -21.17 26.17
C PHE A 116 -18.40 -20.58 27.24
N ASN A 117 -18.96 -19.80 28.19
CA ASN A 117 -18.23 -19.16 29.29
C ASN A 117 -17.08 -18.26 28.83
N VAL A 118 -17.28 -17.52 27.72
CA VAL A 118 -16.28 -16.56 27.22
C VAL A 118 -16.62 -15.18 27.76
N ARG A 119 -15.76 -14.62 28.62
CA ARG A 119 -15.88 -13.25 29.14
C ARG A 119 -15.00 -12.30 28.37
N ILE A 120 -15.61 -11.28 27.77
CA ILE A 120 -14.92 -10.15 27.18
C ILE A 120 -14.77 -9.05 28.23
N LEU A 121 -13.56 -8.53 28.41
CA LEU A 121 -13.24 -7.37 29.24
C LEU A 121 -12.73 -6.26 28.32
N GLY A 122 -13.31 -5.06 28.42
CA GLY A 122 -12.91 -3.93 27.56
C GLY A 122 -12.65 -2.66 28.34
N THR A 123 -11.51 -2.04 28.08
CA THR A 123 -11.13 -0.72 28.60
C THR A 123 -9.99 -0.14 27.77
N THR A 124 -9.87 1.18 27.66
CA THR A 124 -8.78 1.82 26.88
C THR A 124 -7.39 1.37 27.35
N LEU A 125 -7.24 1.13 28.66
CA LEU A 125 -5.98 0.85 29.34
C LEU A 125 -4.91 1.87 28.94
N TRP A 126 -5.05 3.11 29.41
CA TRP A 126 -4.00 4.13 29.28
C TRP A 126 -2.66 3.59 29.76
N THR A 127 -1.55 4.11 29.25
CA THR A 127 -0.23 3.64 29.70
C THR A 127 0.18 4.24 31.03
N HIS A 128 1.10 3.54 31.71
CA HIS A 128 1.83 4.10 32.84
C HIS A 128 3.16 4.67 32.35
N VAL A 129 3.30 6.00 32.44
CA VAL A 129 4.53 6.71 32.14
C VAL A 129 5.37 6.88 33.40
N SER A 130 6.62 6.44 33.32
CA SER A 130 7.61 6.59 34.40
C SER A 130 7.92 8.06 34.69
N GLU A 131 8.26 8.36 35.96
CA GLU A 131 8.57 9.72 36.41
C GLU A 131 9.72 10.35 35.61
N GLU A 132 10.70 9.55 35.20
CA GLU A 132 11.83 9.97 34.37
C GLU A 132 11.39 10.47 32.99
N LYS A 133 10.40 9.82 32.37
CA LYS A 133 9.94 10.13 31.01
C LYS A 133 8.74 11.09 30.97
N ALA A 134 8.09 11.34 32.12
CA ALA A 134 6.86 12.11 32.22
C ALA A 134 6.99 13.51 31.59
N SER A 135 8.09 14.24 31.85
CA SER A 135 8.28 15.57 31.26
C SER A 135 8.43 15.52 29.74
N THR A 136 9.17 14.55 29.22
CA THR A 136 9.43 14.41 27.78
C THR A 136 8.16 14.02 27.04
N ILE A 137 7.47 12.97 27.52
CA ILE A 137 6.21 12.50 26.94
C ILE A 137 5.11 13.54 27.04
N GLY A 138 4.99 14.23 28.18
CA GLY A 138 4.01 15.31 28.39
C GLY A 138 4.17 16.49 27.42
N VAL A 139 5.38 16.70 26.88
CA VAL A 139 5.65 17.75 25.89
C VAL A 139 5.49 17.23 24.47
N LEU A 140 5.93 16.00 24.18
CA LEU A 140 5.99 15.49 22.81
C LEU A 140 4.67 14.91 22.30
N LEU A 141 3.84 14.34 23.17
CA LEU A 141 2.63 13.64 22.75
C LEU A 141 1.42 14.55 22.62
N ASN A 142 0.69 14.37 21.52
CA ASN A 142 -0.52 15.12 21.19
C ASN A 142 -1.64 14.93 22.23
N ASP A 143 -1.69 13.80 22.94
CA ASP A 143 -2.64 13.55 24.02
C ASP A 143 -2.74 14.73 25.01
N TYR A 144 -1.60 15.28 25.39
CA TYR A 144 -1.48 16.34 26.39
C TYR A 144 -1.72 17.75 25.82
N HIS A 145 -1.94 17.86 24.51
CA HIS A 145 -2.23 19.12 23.81
C HIS A 145 -3.63 19.18 23.23
N HIS A 146 -4.27 18.03 23.00
CA HIS A 146 -5.56 17.90 22.31
C HIS A 146 -6.67 17.32 23.19
N ILE A 147 -6.39 16.90 24.43
CA ILE A 147 -7.39 16.36 25.35
C ILE A 147 -7.49 17.26 26.59
N TRP A 148 -8.71 17.67 26.91
CA TRP A 148 -9.01 18.45 28.12
C TRP A 148 -9.71 17.60 29.17
N THR A 149 -9.64 18.03 30.42
CA THR A 149 -10.41 17.48 31.55
C THR A 149 -10.81 18.63 32.48
N ARG A 150 -11.60 18.33 33.52
CA ARG A 150 -12.02 19.30 34.53
C ARG A 150 -11.43 18.95 35.88
N ASP A 151 -10.76 19.91 36.50
CA ASP A 151 -10.44 19.80 37.91
C ASP A 151 -11.69 20.00 38.74
N LYS A 152 -11.88 19.13 39.74
CA LYS A 152 -12.79 19.38 40.85
C LYS A 152 -11.98 19.96 41.99
N LYS A 153 -11.90 21.29 42.08
CA LYS A 153 -11.44 21.96 43.30
C LYS A 153 -12.64 22.31 44.15
N LEU A 154 -12.59 21.90 45.42
CA LEU A 154 -13.48 22.37 46.46
C LEU A 154 -12.95 23.72 46.95
N GLU A 155 -13.71 24.80 46.72
CA GLU A 155 -13.50 26.08 47.39
C GLU A 155 -14.69 26.33 48.32
N GLY A 156 -14.57 25.90 49.59
CA GLY A 156 -15.68 25.94 50.53
C GLY A 156 -16.74 24.87 50.23
N ASP A 157 -18.02 25.28 50.19
CA ASP A 157 -19.16 24.40 49.87
C ASP A 157 -19.48 24.35 48.36
N ASP A 158 -18.77 25.15 47.55
CA ASP A 158 -18.96 25.22 46.09
C ASP A 158 -17.87 24.44 45.35
N THR A 159 -18.29 23.60 44.39
CA THR A 159 -17.39 22.94 43.44
C THR A 159 -17.16 23.84 42.22
N ILE A 160 -15.97 24.42 42.09
CA ILE A 160 -15.56 25.13 40.88
C ILE A 160 -14.94 24.10 39.92
N GLN A 161 -15.50 24.00 38.72
CA GLN A 161 -14.95 23.17 37.65
C GLN A 161 -14.14 24.04 36.68
N THR A 162 -12.82 23.89 36.68
CA THR A 162 -11.94 24.57 35.73
C THR A 162 -11.44 23.60 34.67
N ARG A 163 -11.64 23.95 33.39
CA ARG A 163 -11.12 23.19 32.24
C ARG A 163 -9.60 23.35 32.14
N ARG A 164 -8.87 22.25 31.99
CA ARG A 164 -7.43 22.22 31.71
C ARG A 164 -7.08 21.09 30.75
N LEU A 165 -5.88 21.12 30.18
CA LEU A 165 -5.33 19.97 29.46
C LEU A 165 -5.07 18.82 30.43
N ILE A 166 -5.18 17.59 29.95
CA ILE A 166 -4.79 16.42 30.72
C ILE A 166 -3.28 16.42 30.95
N THR A 167 -2.84 15.73 31.99
CA THR A 167 -1.42 15.59 32.34
C THR A 167 -1.05 14.11 32.38
N VAL A 168 0.25 13.82 32.40
CA VAL A 168 0.76 12.46 32.62
C VAL A 168 0.22 11.84 33.93
N ASP A 169 0.01 12.66 34.96
CA ASP A 169 -0.57 12.19 36.22
C ASP A 169 -2.03 11.72 36.06
N ASP A 170 -2.79 12.33 35.14
CA ASP A 170 -4.15 11.89 34.85
C ASP A 170 -4.17 10.54 34.14
N THR A 171 -3.33 10.37 33.11
CA THR A 171 -3.24 9.11 32.35
C THR A 171 -2.69 7.98 33.22
N ASN A 172 -1.68 8.25 34.07
CA ASN A 172 -1.17 7.30 35.06
C ASN A 172 -2.25 6.88 36.09
N ARG A 173 -3.05 7.84 36.56
CA ARG A 173 -4.17 7.56 37.49
C ARG A 173 -5.26 6.72 36.81
N TRP A 174 -5.59 7.01 35.55
CA TRP A 174 -6.54 6.22 34.78
C TRP A 174 -6.01 4.80 34.52
N HIS A 175 -4.74 4.67 34.13
CA HIS A 175 -4.07 3.37 34.00
C HIS A 175 -4.24 2.53 35.26
N ALA A 176 -3.86 3.08 36.43
CA ALA A 176 -3.93 2.35 37.69
C ALA A 176 -5.35 1.87 38.03
N GLN A 177 -6.36 2.70 37.77
CA GLN A 177 -7.77 2.34 37.97
C GLN A 177 -8.23 1.24 37.00
N GLN A 178 -7.89 1.36 35.73
CA GLN A 178 -8.27 0.41 34.67
C GLN A 178 -7.59 -0.94 34.85
N HIS A 179 -6.31 -0.95 35.20
CA HIS A 179 -5.54 -2.17 35.48
C HIS A 179 -6.05 -2.89 36.74
N ALA A 180 -6.30 -2.16 37.82
CA ALA A 180 -6.89 -2.75 39.04
C ALA A 180 -8.25 -3.41 38.77
N TRP A 181 -9.10 -2.74 37.97
CA TRP A 181 -10.38 -3.30 37.53
C TRP A 181 -10.20 -4.58 36.68
N LEU A 182 -9.26 -4.58 35.72
CA LEU A 182 -8.94 -5.76 34.91
C LEU A 182 -8.53 -6.95 35.79
N LEU A 183 -7.65 -6.75 36.76
CA LEU A 183 -7.20 -7.79 37.68
C LEU A 183 -8.35 -8.36 38.52
N GLU A 184 -9.27 -7.50 38.97
CA GLU A 184 -10.46 -7.94 39.71
C GLU A 184 -11.37 -8.83 38.84
N GLU A 185 -11.63 -8.43 37.60
CA GLU A 185 -12.46 -9.20 36.67
C GLU A 185 -11.80 -10.51 36.22
N ILE A 186 -10.49 -10.52 35.98
CA ILE A 186 -9.72 -11.75 35.71
C ILE A 186 -9.83 -12.71 36.89
N SER A 187 -9.76 -12.19 38.13
CA SER A 187 -9.92 -13.00 39.34
C SER A 187 -11.32 -13.61 39.46
N LYS A 188 -12.37 -12.84 39.13
CA LYS A 188 -13.76 -13.33 39.09
C LYS A 188 -13.93 -14.42 38.03
N ALA A 189 -13.44 -14.18 36.81
CA ALA A 189 -13.52 -15.14 35.71
C ALA A 189 -12.80 -16.45 36.02
N ARG A 190 -11.63 -16.37 36.68
CA ARG A 190 -10.88 -17.55 37.14
C ARG A 190 -11.69 -18.40 38.11
N LYS A 191 -12.38 -17.77 39.07
CA LYS A 191 -13.25 -18.48 40.04
C LYS A 191 -14.42 -19.16 39.34
N ASN A 192 -14.97 -18.54 38.30
CA ASN A 192 -16.10 -19.04 37.53
C ASN A 192 -15.71 -20.03 36.42
N ARG A 193 -14.42 -20.30 36.21
CA ARG A 193 -13.89 -21.15 35.14
C ARG A 193 -14.28 -20.67 33.74
N GLU A 194 -14.19 -19.36 33.54
CA GLU A 194 -14.47 -18.70 32.28
C GLU A 194 -13.19 -18.48 31.48
N HIS A 195 -13.30 -18.41 30.15
CA HIS A 195 -12.23 -18.01 29.25
C HIS A 195 -12.26 -16.49 29.10
N VAL A 196 -11.14 -15.81 29.31
CA VAL A 196 -11.08 -14.34 29.27
C VAL A 196 -10.49 -13.85 27.95
N ILE A 197 -11.18 -12.91 27.33
CA ILE A 197 -10.70 -12.09 26.21
C ILE A 197 -10.61 -10.65 26.70
N ILE A 198 -9.46 -10.01 26.54
CA ILE A 198 -9.25 -8.61 26.89
C ILE A 198 -9.16 -7.80 25.59
N ILE A 199 -9.82 -6.64 25.56
CA ILE A 199 -9.73 -5.66 24.47
C ILE A 199 -9.23 -4.35 25.09
N THR A 200 -8.09 -3.87 24.63
CA THR A 200 -7.50 -2.58 25.03
C THR A 200 -7.16 -1.73 23.83
N HIS A 201 -6.82 -0.45 24.06
CA HIS A 201 -6.20 0.38 23.02
C HIS A 201 -4.68 0.24 23.11
N HIS A 202 -4.08 0.62 24.23
CA HIS A 202 -2.63 0.50 24.40
C HIS A 202 -2.20 -0.95 24.58
N ALA A 203 -1.00 -1.27 24.09
CA ALA A 203 -0.49 -2.63 24.14
C ALA A 203 -0.22 -3.09 25.58
N PRO A 204 -0.44 -4.37 25.90
CA PRO A 204 -0.19 -4.89 27.25
C PRO A 204 1.28 -5.18 27.55
N SER A 205 2.15 -5.21 26.55
CA SER A 205 3.54 -5.62 26.68
C SER A 205 4.43 -4.77 25.81
N ARG A 206 5.71 -4.60 26.18
CA ARG A 206 6.79 -4.08 25.33
C ARG A 206 7.34 -5.11 24.35
N HIS A 207 7.12 -6.40 24.58
CA HIS A 207 7.76 -7.46 23.81
C HIS A 207 7.19 -7.57 22.39
N HIS A 208 7.90 -7.01 21.42
CA HIS A 208 7.60 -7.10 19.98
C HIS A 208 6.24 -6.52 19.57
N THR A 209 5.68 -5.62 20.37
CA THR A 209 4.44 -4.89 20.11
C THR A 209 4.68 -3.49 19.50
N LEU A 210 5.90 -2.96 19.67
CA LEU A 210 6.34 -1.66 19.16
C LEU A 210 7.02 -1.76 17.78
N PRO A 211 6.81 -0.78 16.89
CA PRO A 211 7.66 -0.57 15.73
C PRO A 211 9.12 -0.36 16.14
N LYS A 212 10.05 -0.74 15.27
CA LYS A 212 11.50 -0.60 15.52
C LYS A 212 11.97 0.84 15.73
N TYR A 213 11.21 1.84 15.26
CA TYR A 213 11.59 3.25 15.24
C TYR A 213 11.23 4.00 16.54
N ASP A 214 10.19 3.59 17.28
CA ASP A 214 9.76 4.30 18.50
C ASP A 214 10.66 4.05 19.71
N VAL A 215 11.44 2.96 19.66
CA VAL A 215 12.44 2.63 20.68
C VAL A 215 13.60 3.62 20.69
N ASP A 216 13.84 4.32 19.57
CA ASP A 216 14.99 5.24 19.43
C ASP A 216 14.73 6.64 20.03
N LEU A 217 13.46 7.00 20.28
CA LEU A 217 13.07 8.31 20.84
C LEU A 217 12.84 8.30 22.37
N ASP A 218 12.96 7.14 23.02
CA ASP A 218 12.74 6.94 24.46
C ASP A 218 11.37 7.42 24.97
N ILE A 219 10.32 7.26 24.14
CA ILE A 219 8.92 7.62 24.45
C ILE A 219 7.99 6.39 24.49
N ASP A 220 8.55 5.19 24.56
CA ASP A 220 7.84 3.91 24.52
C ASP A 220 6.77 3.74 25.61
N ASP A 221 6.99 4.33 26.78
CA ASP A 221 6.01 4.42 27.89
C ASP A 221 4.66 5.04 27.47
N ALA A 222 4.60 5.80 26.38
CA ALA A 222 3.38 6.40 25.88
C ALA A 222 2.54 5.46 24.99
N PHE A 223 3.09 4.29 24.63
CA PHE A 223 2.47 3.39 23.68
C PHE A 223 2.11 2.02 24.26
N VAL A 224 2.89 1.54 25.23
CA VAL A 224 2.79 0.17 25.74
C VAL A 224 2.89 0.09 27.25
N ASN A 225 2.38 -1.01 27.79
CA ASN A 225 2.43 -1.35 29.22
C ASN A 225 3.38 -2.53 29.47
N ASP A 226 3.67 -2.78 30.76
CA ASP A 226 4.49 -3.90 31.24
C ASP A 226 3.65 -4.97 31.97
N HIS A 227 2.57 -5.43 31.33
CA HIS A 227 1.59 -6.37 31.90
C HIS A 227 1.78 -7.82 31.44
N ASP A 228 3.00 -8.23 31.11
CA ASP A 228 3.31 -9.64 30.80
C ASP A 228 2.92 -10.59 31.94
N ALA A 229 2.90 -10.08 33.18
CA ALA A 229 2.40 -10.78 34.37
C ALA A 229 0.98 -11.34 34.19
N ASP A 230 0.13 -10.59 33.47
CA ASP A 230 -1.30 -10.83 33.36
C ASP A 230 -1.68 -11.66 32.14
N CYS A 231 -0.73 -11.88 31.22
CA CYS A 231 -0.84 -12.74 30.05
C CYS A 231 -0.83 -14.25 30.42
N VAL A 232 -1.65 -14.65 31.40
CA VAL A 232 -1.75 -16.01 31.91
C VAL A 232 -3.22 -16.44 32.03
N ASP A 233 -3.47 -17.75 32.02
CA ASP A 233 -4.82 -18.32 32.20
C ASP A 233 -5.53 -17.72 33.44
N PRO A 234 -6.81 -17.27 33.34
CA PRO A 234 -7.79 -17.57 32.29
C PRO A 234 -7.72 -16.67 31.05
N VAL A 235 -6.77 -15.73 30.95
CA VAL A 235 -6.65 -14.83 29.80
C VAL A 235 -6.18 -15.62 28.59
N ARG A 236 -7.09 -15.87 27.66
CA ARG A 236 -6.82 -16.63 26.44
C ARG A 236 -6.41 -15.73 25.29
N LEU A 237 -6.97 -14.53 25.20
CA LEU A 237 -6.74 -13.60 24.09
C LEU A 237 -6.67 -12.17 24.62
N TRP A 238 -5.65 -11.43 24.22
CA TRP A 238 -5.53 -10.01 24.48
C TRP A 238 -5.41 -9.27 23.15
N ILE A 239 -6.40 -8.44 22.86
CA ILE A 239 -6.49 -7.64 21.65
C ILE A 239 -6.13 -6.20 21.98
N TYR A 240 -5.33 -5.56 21.12
CA TYR A 240 -4.90 -4.17 21.31
C TYR A 240 -4.72 -3.40 19.97
N GLY A 241 -4.48 -2.08 20.06
CA GLY A 241 -4.21 -1.14 18.95
C GLY A 241 -3.01 -0.21 19.23
N HIS A 242 -3.10 1.07 18.87
CA HIS A 242 -2.22 2.22 19.19
C HIS A 242 -0.78 2.21 18.66
N THR A 243 -0.15 1.05 18.46
CA THR A 243 1.28 0.97 18.09
C THR A 243 1.54 1.05 16.59
N HIS A 244 0.49 1.13 15.77
CA HIS A 244 0.51 1.16 14.31
C HIS A 244 1.33 0.00 13.70
N ALA A 245 1.37 -1.13 14.42
CA ALA A 245 2.01 -2.37 14.00
C ALA A 245 1.09 -3.55 14.35
N SER A 246 0.56 -4.21 13.32
CA SER A 246 -0.25 -5.42 13.44
C SER A 246 0.66 -6.59 13.83
N THR A 247 0.41 -7.18 14.99
CA THR A 247 1.19 -8.30 15.53
C THR A 247 0.29 -9.46 15.93
N ASP A 248 0.87 -10.66 15.98
CA ASP A 248 0.21 -11.86 16.48
C ASP A 248 1.25 -12.75 17.15
N LEU A 249 1.25 -12.75 18.48
CA LEU A 249 2.29 -13.37 19.29
C LEU A 249 1.71 -14.04 20.53
N ILE A 250 2.51 -14.91 21.15
CA ILE A 250 2.14 -15.55 22.41
C ILE A 250 3.02 -14.98 23.51
N ILE A 251 2.39 -14.41 24.54
CA ILE A 251 3.07 -14.02 25.78
C ILE A 251 2.59 -14.99 26.85
N LYS A 252 3.54 -15.77 27.40
CA LYS A 252 3.26 -16.85 28.35
C LYS A 252 2.17 -17.80 27.83
N SER A 253 0.92 -17.70 28.30
CA SER A 253 -0.20 -18.55 27.85
C SER A 253 -1.32 -17.79 27.15
N THR A 254 -1.14 -16.50 26.87
CA THR A 254 -2.12 -15.65 26.21
C THR A 254 -1.68 -15.34 24.79
N ARG A 255 -2.61 -15.44 23.83
CA ARG A 255 -2.40 -14.91 22.48
C ARG A 255 -2.63 -13.40 22.51
N VAL A 256 -1.63 -12.62 22.13
CA VAL A 256 -1.68 -11.15 22.09
C VAL A 256 -1.67 -10.73 20.63
N VAL A 257 -2.71 -10.01 20.18
CA VAL A 257 -2.97 -9.74 18.76
C VAL A 257 -3.42 -8.30 18.54
N SER A 258 -2.95 -7.68 17.47
CA SER A 258 -3.45 -6.40 16.95
C SER A 258 -3.65 -6.48 15.44
N ASN A 259 -4.56 -5.64 14.91
CA ASN A 259 -4.81 -5.53 13.48
C ASN A 259 -5.14 -4.09 13.12
N GLN A 260 -4.08 -3.29 13.13
CA GLN A 260 -4.11 -1.84 13.12
C GLN A 260 -4.08 -1.36 11.69
N LEU A 261 -5.02 -0.54 11.25
CA LEU A 261 -4.93 0.06 9.92
C LEU A 261 -3.88 1.18 9.90
N GLY A 262 -3.82 1.96 10.98
CA GLY A 262 -2.94 3.13 11.11
C GLY A 262 -3.37 4.26 10.19
N TYR A 263 -2.52 5.26 10.06
CA TYR A 263 -2.74 6.36 9.12
C TYR A 263 -2.55 5.89 7.68
N ALA A 264 -3.22 6.58 6.73
CA ALA A 264 -3.21 6.22 5.31
C ALA A 264 -1.82 6.03 4.68
N HIS A 265 -0.77 6.67 5.23
CA HIS A 265 0.61 6.59 4.73
C HIS A 265 1.44 5.46 5.36
N GLU A 266 0.92 4.76 6.37
CA GLU A 266 1.65 3.78 7.14
C GLU A 266 1.48 2.35 6.60
N THR A 267 2.52 1.53 6.78
CA THR A 267 2.45 0.09 6.52
C THR A 267 2.50 -0.65 7.84
N THR A 268 1.32 -0.94 8.38
CA THR A 268 1.15 -1.54 9.70
C THR A 268 1.10 -3.07 9.67
N GLY A 269 0.95 -3.69 8.49
CA GLY A 269 0.65 -5.12 8.37
C GLY A 269 -0.83 -5.49 8.56
N PHE A 270 -1.75 -4.52 8.41
CA PHE A 270 -3.20 -4.73 8.49
C PHE A 270 -3.68 -5.87 7.59
N ARG A 271 -4.53 -6.75 8.15
CA ARG A 271 -5.12 -7.90 7.47
C ARG A 271 -6.65 -7.74 7.44
N PRO A 272 -7.26 -7.31 6.33
CA PRO A 272 -8.71 -7.05 6.26
C PRO A 272 -9.56 -8.31 6.48
N ASN A 273 -9.00 -9.51 6.26
CA ASN A 273 -9.66 -10.79 6.47
C ASN A 273 -9.22 -11.50 7.77
N LEU A 274 -8.59 -10.79 8.72
CA LEU A 274 -8.13 -11.41 9.96
C LEU A 274 -9.31 -11.93 10.79
N ARG A 275 -9.39 -13.25 10.88
CA ARG A 275 -10.32 -13.97 11.73
C ARG A 275 -9.57 -14.70 12.84
N ILE A 276 -9.96 -14.44 14.08
CA ILE A 276 -9.43 -15.14 15.25
C ILE A 276 -10.44 -16.21 15.68
N THR A 277 -9.96 -17.41 16.00
CA THR A 277 -10.78 -18.51 16.56
C THR A 277 -10.13 -19.01 17.84
N LEU A 278 -10.92 -19.13 18.91
CA LEU A 278 -10.53 -19.74 20.18
C LEU A 278 -11.19 -21.11 20.34
N TYR A 279 -10.43 -22.06 20.87
CA TYR A 279 -10.89 -23.41 21.15
C TYR A 279 -10.94 -23.68 22.66
N ASP A 280 -11.82 -24.58 23.08
CA ASP A 280 -12.03 -24.97 24.49
C ASP A 280 -10.78 -25.58 25.16
N ASP A 281 -9.97 -26.32 24.38
CA ASP A 281 -8.70 -26.89 24.82
C ASP A 281 -7.58 -25.84 24.96
N GLY A 282 -7.83 -24.59 24.57
CA GLY A 282 -6.85 -23.53 24.61
C GLY A 282 -5.93 -23.43 23.40
N ALA A 283 -6.15 -24.24 22.38
CA ALA A 283 -5.45 -24.07 21.13
C ALA A 283 -5.97 -22.84 20.37
N TYR A 284 -5.13 -22.34 19.48
CA TYR A 284 -5.44 -21.23 18.60
C TYR A 284 -5.08 -21.67 17.19
N TYR A 285 -6.09 -21.82 16.33
CA TYR A 285 -5.88 -22.13 14.93
C TYR A 285 -5.89 -20.83 14.13
N GLU A 286 -4.74 -20.44 13.60
CA GLU A 286 -4.69 -19.43 12.56
C GLU A 286 -4.88 -20.16 11.22
N LYS A 287 -6.10 -20.12 10.69
CA LYS A 287 -6.29 -20.39 9.26
C LYS A 287 -5.80 -19.15 8.54
N GLU A 288 -4.49 -19.05 8.42
CA GLU A 288 -3.83 -18.19 7.47
C GLU A 288 -4.49 -18.52 6.12
N TYR A 289 -5.34 -17.61 5.60
CA TYR A 289 -5.67 -17.61 4.17
C TYR A 289 -4.42 -17.10 3.45
N VAL A 290 -3.35 -17.87 3.57
CA VAL A 290 -2.19 -17.75 2.73
C VAL A 290 -2.57 -18.49 1.47
N THR A 291 -2.68 -17.74 0.39
CA THR A 291 -2.46 -18.28 -0.94
C THR A 291 -1.00 -18.74 -1.03
N ALA A 292 -0.66 -19.90 -0.44
CA ALA A 292 0.66 -20.51 -0.62
C ALA A 292 0.58 -22.02 -0.82
N ASN A 293 1.08 -22.40 -1.99
CA ASN A 293 2.00 -23.50 -2.23
C ASN A 293 1.68 -24.81 -1.52
N PHE A 294 0.84 -25.57 -2.22
CA PHE A 294 0.50 -26.96 -1.95
C PHE A 294 1.70 -27.93 -1.83
N GLU A 295 2.92 -27.57 -2.24
CA GLU A 295 4.02 -28.55 -2.43
C GLU A 295 4.68 -29.08 -1.15
N GLN A 296 4.82 -28.30 -0.07
CA GLN A 296 5.64 -28.72 1.07
C GLN A 296 4.92 -29.57 2.12
N LEU A 297 3.59 -29.44 2.25
CA LEU A 297 2.81 -30.28 3.17
C LEU A 297 2.53 -31.69 2.59
N PHE A 298 2.58 -31.82 1.27
CA PHE A 298 2.33 -33.07 0.55
C PHE A 298 3.39 -34.15 0.84
N PHE A 299 4.65 -33.76 1.02
CA PHE A 299 5.76 -34.70 1.24
C PHE A 299 5.76 -35.35 2.64
N SER A 300 5.21 -34.69 3.67
CA SER A 300 5.25 -35.22 5.05
C SER A 300 4.12 -36.21 5.36
N ILE A 301 3.01 -36.18 4.63
CA ILE A 301 1.85 -37.04 4.87
C ILE A 301 1.94 -38.35 4.06
N MET A 302 2.60 -38.32 2.90
CA MET A 302 2.82 -39.48 2.02
C MET A 302 3.57 -40.66 2.68
N LEU A 303 4.27 -40.44 3.79
CA LEU A 303 5.04 -41.48 4.48
C LEU A 303 4.26 -42.29 5.53
N ARG A 304 2.99 -41.97 5.83
CA ARG A 304 2.29 -42.55 7.00
C ARG A 304 0.87 -43.09 6.82
N SER A 305 0.30 -43.12 5.62
CA SER A 305 -1.07 -43.64 5.42
C SER A 305 -1.15 -44.85 4.48
N SER A 306 -1.90 -45.85 4.94
CA SER A 306 -2.18 -47.16 4.34
C SER A 306 -2.47 -47.11 2.82
N PRO A 307 -2.01 -48.11 2.04
CA PRO A 307 -2.07 -48.13 0.56
C PRO A 307 -3.49 -48.07 -0.04
N ILE A 308 -4.54 -48.20 0.78
CA ILE A 308 -5.94 -48.17 0.34
C ILE A 308 -6.48 -46.73 0.21
N LEU A 309 -5.95 -45.75 0.96
CA LEU A 309 -6.36 -44.33 0.83
C LEU A 309 -5.76 -43.65 -0.41
N LEU A 310 -4.63 -44.16 -0.93
CA LEU A 310 -3.93 -43.65 -2.11
C LEU A 310 -4.75 -43.80 -3.41
N LEU A 311 -5.64 -44.81 -3.47
CA LEU A 311 -6.51 -45.04 -4.64
C LEU A 311 -7.77 -44.16 -4.65
N ILE A 312 -8.22 -43.67 -3.49
CA ILE A 312 -9.45 -42.88 -3.38
C ILE A 312 -9.14 -41.37 -3.52
N PHE A 313 -7.97 -40.90 -3.07
CA PHE A 313 -7.55 -39.51 -3.25
C PHE A 313 -7.02 -39.17 -4.66
N HIS A 314 -6.69 -40.16 -5.49
CA HIS A 314 -6.28 -39.93 -6.88
C HIS A 314 -7.41 -39.46 -7.81
N VAL A 315 -8.67 -39.43 -7.34
CA VAL A 315 -9.83 -39.15 -8.19
C VAL A 315 -10.50 -37.81 -7.87
N ILE A 316 -10.23 -37.14 -6.74
CA ILE A 316 -11.05 -35.98 -6.29
C ILE A 316 -10.22 -34.80 -5.74
N GLY A 317 -9.06 -34.50 -6.31
CA GLY A 317 -8.30 -33.31 -5.89
C GLY A 317 -7.11 -32.95 -6.77
N SER A 318 -7.37 -32.52 -8.00
CA SER A 318 -6.35 -31.97 -8.91
C SER A 318 -6.62 -30.49 -9.13
N VAL A 319 -5.66 -29.63 -8.76
CA VAL A 319 -5.28 -28.27 -9.24
C VAL A 319 -4.35 -27.71 -8.13
N ASP A 320 -3.06 -27.38 -8.24
CA ASP A 320 -2.11 -27.23 -9.36
C ASP A 320 -0.68 -27.19 -8.76
N GLN A 321 0.00 -28.34 -8.59
CA GLN A 321 1.38 -28.38 -8.08
C GLN A 321 2.45 -28.20 -9.18
N ASP A 322 2.07 -28.11 -10.45
CA ASP A 322 3.05 -28.12 -11.56
C ASP A 322 3.12 -26.79 -12.35
N ALA A 323 2.56 -25.69 -11.83
CA ALA A 323 2.56 -24.40 -12.54
C ALA A 323 3.99 -23.91 -12.83
N ARG A 324 4.38 -23.89 -14.10
CA ARG A 324 5.73 -23.53 -14.57
C ARG A 324 5.72 -22.13 -15.16
N LEU A 325 6.50 -21.22 -14.57
CA LEU A 325 6.75 -19.89 -15.17
C LEU A 325 7.48 -20.06 -16.51
N ILE A 326 6.90 -19.55 -17.59
CA ILE A 326 7.46 -19.65 -18.94
C ILE A 326 7.79 -18.30 -19.56
N GLY A 327 7.28 -17.20 -19.01
CA GLY A 327 7.64 -15.85 -19.41
C GLY A 327 7.18 -14.80 -18.42
N THR A 328 7.80 -13.62 -18.47
CA THR A 328 7.43 -12.47 -17.65
C THR A 328 7.52 -11.18 -18.45
N HIS A 329 6.64 -10.23 -18.16
CA HIS A 329 6.71 -8.87 -18.70
C HIS A 329 6.72 -7.89 -17.54
N ILE A 330 7.67 -6.96 -17.58
CA ILE A 330 7.99 -6.09 -16.46
C ILE A 330 7.81 -4.65 -16.92
N VAL A 331 6.89 -3.91 -16.32
CA VAL A 331 6.67 -2.49 -16.62
C VAL A 331 7.02 -1.70 -15.37
N TYR A 332 7.97 -0.78 -15.42
CA TYR A 332 8.32 0.02 -14.24
C TYR A 332 8.41 1.52 -14.52
N ARG A 333 8.07 2.32 -13.50
CA ARG A 333 8.42 3.74 -13.42
C ARG A 333 9.92 3.87 -13.25
N HIS A 334 10.52 4.90 -13.84
CA HIS A 334 11.89 5.31 -13.54
C HIS A 334 12.13 5.56 -12.04
N GLY A 335 13.40 5.62 -11.66
CA GLY A 335 13.81 5.92 -10.28
C GLY A 335 13.67 7.40 -9.95
N ASP A 336 14.08 7.75 -8.73
CA ASP A 336 14.14 9.13 -8.25
C ASP A 336 14.88 10.06 -9.23
N ARG A 337 14.29 11.24 -9.47
CA ARG A 337 14.74 12.22 -10.46
C ARG A 337 14.69 13.65 -9.92
N THR A 338 15.35 14.55 -10.64
CA THR A 338 15.21 16.00 -10.45
C THR A 338 13.86 16.51 -10.99
N PRO A 339 13.37 17.70 -10.58
CA PRO A 339 12.15 18.29 -11.12
C PRO A 339 12.25 18.44 -12.65
N ILE A 340 11.14 18.33 -13.37
CA ILE A 340 11.14 18.48 -14.84
C ILE A 340 11.13 19.96 -15.30
N PHE A 341 10.74 20.88 -14.41
CA PHE A 341 10.83 22.33 -14.59
C PHE A 341 10.91 23.00 -13.21
N ALA A 342 11.08 24.33 -13.19
CA ALA A 342 10.91 25.15 -11.99
C ALA A 342 9.79 26.18 -12.19
N TYR A 343 8.95 26.36 -11.17
CA TYR A 343 7.92 27.40 -11.15
C TYR A 343 8.54 28.78 -10.88
N SER A 344 7.79 29.85 -11.20
CA SER A 344 8.32 31.23 -11.29
C SER A 344 9.06 31.72 -10.04
N THR A 345 8.59 31.31 -8.86
CA THR A 345 9.16 31.70 -7.56
C THR A 345 10.06 30.64 -6.92
N SER A 346 10.39 29.55 -7.64
CA SER A 346 11.25 28.50 -7.11
C SER A 346 12.61 29.09 -6.69
N SER A 347 13.09 28.63 -5.54
CA SER A 347 14.37 29.06 -4.97
C SER A 347 15.58 28.47 -5.72
N VAL A 348 15.33 27.47 -6.57
CA VAL A 348 16.35 26.72 -7.30
C VAL A 348 16.07 26.74 -8.80
N SER A 349 17.13 26.76 -9.61
CA SER A 349 17.05 26.70 -11.07
C SER A 349 17.69 25.41 -11.58
N ALA A 350 17.68 25.20 -12.89
CA ALA A 350 18.30 24.02 -13.50
C ALA A 350 19.77 23.84 -13.08
N SER A 351 20.52 24.92 -12.83
CA SER A 351 21.93 24.85 -12.44
C SER A 351 22.16 24.34 -11.01
N PHE A 352 21.14 24.36 -10.15
CA PHE A 352 21.20 23.78 -8.81
C PHE A 352 21.27 22.25 -8.88
N TRP A 353 20.52 21.66 -9.80
CA TRP A 353 20.39 20.22 -9.95
C TRP A 353 21.55 19.65 -10.74
N HIS A 354 22.18 18.60 -10.21
CA HIS A 354 23.21 17.88 -10.96
C HIS A 354 22.62 17.30 -12.25
N ASN A 355 23.18 17.70 -13.39
CA ASN A 355 22.71 17.43 -14.76
C ASN A 355 21.40 18.15 -15.18
N GLY A 356 20.87 19.04 -14.36
CA GLY A 356 19.68 19.82 -14.70
C GLY A 356 18.35 19.12 -14.41
N PHE A 357 17.29 19.60 -15.06
CA PHE A 357 15.92 19.15 -14.85
C PHE A 357 15.61 17.81 -15.56
N GLY A 358 14.70 17.04 -14.96
CA GLY A 358 14.16 15.79 -15.50
C GLY A 358 15.16 14.63 -15.54
N GLN A 359 16.30 14.77 -14.87
CA GLN A 359 17.41 13.82 -14.89
C GLN A 359 17.32 12.82 -13.74
N LEU A 360 17.72 11.56 -14.02
CA LEU A 360 17.76 10.52 -13.00
C LEU A 360 18.88 10.80 -11.99
N THR A 361 18.55 10.77 -10.70
CA THR A 361 19.55 11.02 -9.67
C THR A 361 20.35 9.74 -9.37
N ARG A 362 21.42 9.89 -8.58
CA ARG A 362 22.15 8.74 -8.04
C ARG A 362 21.27 7.84 -7.17
N ARG A 363 20.31 8.43 -6.44
CA ARG A 363 19.31 7.67 -5.68
C ARG A 363 18.46 6.81 -6.62
N GLY A 364 17.97 7.40 -7.71
CA GLY A 364 17.18 6.68 -8.72
C GLY A 364 17.94 5.53 -9.39
N GLN A 365 19.22 5.73 -9.71
CA GLN A 365 20.09 4.67 -10.22
C GLN A 365 20.20 3.50 -9.22
N LEU A 366 20.44 3.79 -7.94
CA LEU A 366 20.55 2.77 -6.90
C LEU A 366 19.24 2.02 -6.66
N GLN A 367 18.10 2.70 -6.70
CA GLN A 367 16.78 2.06 -6.62
C GLN A 367 16.60 1.04 -7.75
N HIS A 368 16.93 1.40 -9.00
CA HIS A 368 16.84 0.46 -10.12
C HIS A 368 17.84 -0.69 -10.05
N ILE A 369 19.07 -0.46 -9.58
CA ILE A 369 20.03 -1.56 -9.36
C ILE A 369 19.47 -2.57 -8.35
N ARG A 370 18.91 -2.09 -7.23
CA ARG A 370 18.27 -2.96 -6.22
C ARG A 370 17.05 -3.69 -6.79
N LEU A 371 16.22 -3.01 -7.58
CA LEU A 371 15.11 -3.65 -8.27
C LEU A 371 15.61 -4.75 -9.22
N GLY A 372 16.67 -4.50 -9.99
CA GLY A 372 17.29 -5.50 -10.86
C GLY A 372 17.77 -6.73 -10.09
N GLN A 373 18.39 -6.53 -8.92
CA GLN A 373 18.82 -7.62 -8.03
C GLN A 373 17.63 -8.44 -7.51
N HIS A 374 16.53 -7.77 -7.13
CA HIS A 374 15.30 -8.43 -6.72
C HIS A 374 14.72 -9.28 -7.87
N LEU A 375 14.60 -8.71 -9.07
CA LEU A 375 14.11 -9.41 -10.26
C LEU A 375 15.03 -10.59 -10.63
N ARG A 376 16.35 -10.46 -10.47
CA ARG A 376 17.30 -11.55 -10.67
C ARG A 376 17.04 -12.73 -9.74
N GLN A 377 16.81 -12.45 -8.46
CA GLN A 377 16.49 -13.50 -7.48
C GLN A 377 15.17 -14.19 -7.84
N ARG A 378 14.14 -13.38 -8.12
CA ARG A 378 12.80 -13.83 -8.49
C ARG A 378 12.78 -14.71 -9.74
N TYR A 379 13.48 -14.30 -10.80
CA TYR A 379 13.46 -14.96 -12.11
C TYR A 379 14.68 -15.84 -12.38
N SER A 380 15.40 -16.25 -11.33
CA SER A 380 16.61 -17.08 -11.42
C SER A 380 16.41 -18.43 -12.14
N ARG A 381 15.18 -18.97 -12.16
CA ARG A 381 14.81 -20.19 -12.89
C ARG A 381 14.38 -19.94 -14.34
N LEU A 382 13.98 -18.72 -14.67
CA LEU A 382 13.52 -18.33 -16.00
C LEU A 382 14.65 -17.82 -16.88
N LEU A 383 15.52 -16.99 -16.30
CA LEU A 383 16.62 -16.29 -16.98
C LEU A 383 17.96 -17.02 -16.79
N ASN A 384 18.75 -17.10 -17.85
CA ASN A 384 20.12 -17.60 -17.76
C ASN A 384 20.99 -16.71 -16.85
N THR A 385 22.08 -17.27 -16.32
CA THR A 385 23.07 -16.55 -15.50
C THR A 385 23.81 -15.46 -16.25
N THR A 386 23.97 -15.61 -17.56
CA THR A 386 24.52 -14.60 -18.47
C THR A 386 23.42 -14.08 -19.38
N TYR A 387 23.61 -12.89 -19.95
CA TYR A 387 22.67 -12.35 -20.92
C TYR A 387 22.59 -13.25 -22.16
N VAL A 388 21.38 -13.52 -22.61
CA VAL A 388 21.10 -14.24 -23.86
C VAL A 388 20.11 -13.41 -24.66
N ALA A 389 20.53 -12.98 -25.85
CA ALA A 389 19.76 -12.04 -26.67
C ALA A 389 18.37 -12.55 -27.07
N SER A 390 18.18 -13.86 -27.20
CA SER A 390 16.87 -14.45 -27.50
C SER A 390 15.94 -14.57 -26.28
N GLU A 391 16.43 -14.36 -25.06
CA GLU A 391 15.62 -14.49 -23.84
C GLU A 391 15.05 -13.16 -23.35
N LEU A 392 15.74 -12.04 -23.62
CA LEU A 392 15.43 -10.73 -23.07
C LEU A 392 15.29 -9.66 -24.16
N TYR A 393 14.20 -8.91 -24.09
CA TYR A 393 14.02 -7.66 -24.81
C TYR A 393 13.75 -6.52 -23.84
N VAL A 394 14.41 -5.38 -24.02
CA VAL A 394 14.23 -4.20 -23.17
C VAL A 394 13.84 -3.01 -24.04
N ARG A 395 12.74 -2.36 -23.68
CA ARG A 395 12.25 -1.13 -24.29
C ARG A 395 12.16 -0.03 -23.23
N SER A 396 12.51 1.18 -23.61
CA SER A 396 12.35 2.38 -22.78
C SER A 396 11.62 3.46 -23.57
N SER A 397 10.89 4.33 -22.87
CA SER A 397 10.58 5.65 -23.44
C SER A 397 11.88 6.42 -23.72
N ASP A 398 11.84 7.35 -24.66
CA ASP A 398 13.00 8.13 -25.13
C ASP A 398 13.33 9.29 -24.18
N SER A 399 13.36 9.03 -22.88
CA SER A 399 13.81 9.99 -21.86
C SER A 399 15.05 9.46 -21.17
N ASP A 400 16.04 10.33 -20.93
CA ASP A 400 17.30 9.97 -20.25
C ASP A 400 17.03 9.21 -18.95
N ARG A 401 16.06 9.68 -18.15
CA ARG A 401 15.71 9.05 -16.88
C ARG A 401 15.18 7.62 -17.02
N ALA A 402 14.40 7.33 -18.06
CA ALA A 402 13.89 5.98 -18.30
C ALA A 402 14.98 5.07 -18.90
N LEU A 403 15.78 5.59 -19.84
CA LEU A 403 16.90 4.86 -20.44
C LEU A 403 17.94 4.49 -19.37
N MET A 404 18.37 5.46 -18.56
CA MET A 404 19.32 5.24 -17.47
C MET A 404 18.76 4.33 -16.38
N SER A 405 17.45 4.39 -16.11
CA SER A 405 16.78 3.45 -15.19
C SER A 405 16.85 2.02 -15.72
N ALA A 406 16.63 1.82 -17.02
CA ALA A 406 16.77 0.50 -17.66
C ALA A 406 18.20 -0.03 -17.57
N TYR A 407 19.20 0.77 -17.92
CA TYR A 407 20.61 0.35 -17.78
C TYR A 407 20.99 0.06 -16.32
N SER A 408 20.53 0.89 -15.37
CA SER A 408 20.76 0.67 -13.94
C SER A 408 20.10 -0.62 -13.45
N ASN A 409 18.89 -0.93 -13.93
CA ASN A 409 18.21 -2.18 -13.62
C ASN A 409 18.98 -3.39 -14.16
N LEU A 410 19.48 -3.29 -15.39
CA LEU A 410 20.25 -4.35 -16.05
C LEU A 410 21.58 -4.67 -15.36
N VAL A 411 22.22 -3.68 -14.72
CA VAL A 411 23.38 -3.89 -13.84
C VAL A 411 23.01 -4.82 -12.67
N GLY A 412 21.85 -4.60 -12.05
CA GLY A 412 21.36 -5.44 -10.97
C GLY A 412 20.86 -6.82 -11.44
N LEU A 413 20.28 -6.87 -12.64
CA LEU A 413 19.69 -8.08 -13.22
C LEU A 413 20.76 -9.06 -13.73
N TYR A 414 21.86 -8.58 -14.29
CA TYR A 414 22.97 -9.40 -14.79
C TYR A 414 24.32 -8.96 -14.22
N PRO A 415 24.57 -9.21 -12.92
CA PRO A 415 25.85 -8.86 -12.30
C PRO A 415 26.97 -9.79 -12.79
N ILE A 416 28.16 -9.24 -13.09
CA ILE A 416 29.36 -10.04 -13.37
C ILE A 416 30.05 -10.40 -12.05
N SER A 417 30.27 -11.70 -11.79
CA SER A 417 30.87 -12.21 -10.55
C SER A 417 32.37 -11.88 -10.43
N LYS A 418 32.83 -11.45 -9.24
CA LYS A 418 34.25 -11.18 -8.94
C LYS A 418 35.18 -12.41 -9.11
N ASP A 419 34.69 -13.62 -8.90
CA ASP A 419 35.52 -14.84 -8.99
C ASP A 419 35.93 -15.18 -10.43
N LYS A 420 35.12 -14.78 -11.43
CA LYS A 420 35.50 -14.89 -12.86
C LYS A 420 36.55 -13.86 -13.28
N LEU A 421 36.72 -12.78 -12.52
CA LEU A 421 37.67 -11.70 -12.79
C LEU A 421 39.12 -12.11 -12.44
N ASN A 422 39.33 -13.06 -11.52
CA ASN A 422 40.67 -13.32 -10.97
C ASN A 422 41.42 -14.52 -11.59
N GLU A 423 40.77 -15.46 -12.29
CA GLU A 423 41.45 -16.68 -12.78
C GLU A 423 42.01 -16.60 -14.21
N LYS A 424 41.63 -15.61 -15.03
CA LYS A 424 41.97 -15.58 -16.48
C LYS A 424 42.74 -14.36 -16.99
N ILE A 425 42.85 -13.29 -16.20
CA ILE A 425 43.32 -11.98 -16.70
C ILE A 425 44.81 -11.94 -17.08
N LEU A 426 45.65 -12.87 -16.60
CA LEU A 426 47.10 -12.81 -16.88
C LEU A 426 47.60 -13.72 -18.02
N SER A 427 46.79 -14.59 -18.62
CA SER A 427 47.29 -15.54 -19.64
C SER A 427 46.85 -15.29 -21.07
N ASN A 428 45.76 -14.57 -21.35
CA ASN A 428 45.09 -14.64 -22.67
C ASN A 428 44.82 -13.27 -23.36
N LEU A 429 45.70 -12.28 -23.21
CA LEU A 429 45.62 -11.01 -23.95
C LEU A 429 46.01 -11.13 -25.45
N SER A 430 45.66 -12.24 -26.12
CA SER A 430 45.96 -12.47 -27.54
C SER A 430 44.77 -12.77 -28.44
N ASN A 431 43.53 -12.84 -27.92
CA ASN A 431 42.33 -13.02 -28.74
C ASN A 431 41.53 -11.72 -28.83
N GLN A 432 41.40 -11.18 -30.04
CA GLN A 432 40.82 -9.87 -30.36
C GLN A 432 39.27 -9.81 -30.35
N ASP A 433 38.58 -10.87 -29.90
CA ASP A 433 37.11 -10.95 -29.90
C ASP A 433 36.46 -10.74 -28.51
N GLU A 434 37.22 -10.49 -27.45
CA GLU A 434 36.68 -10.29 -26.10
C GLU A 434 36.78 -8.81 -25.65
N TRP A 435 35.65 -8.29 -25.15
CA TRP A 435 35.54 -6.93 -24.61
C TRP A 435 36.52 -6.68 -23.46
N PRO A 436 37.05 -5.46 -23.26
CA PRO A 436 37.97 -5.19 -22.16
C PRO A 436 37.25 -5.26 -20.80
N GLU A 437 37.44 -6.36 -20.05
CA GLU A 437 36.80 -6.65 -18.75
C GLU A 437 37.35 -5.80 -17.57
N LEU A 438 37.54 -4.48 -17.75
CA LEU A 438 37.92 -3.56 -16.67
C LEU A 438 36.72 -3.06 -15.85
N LEU A 439 35.49 -3.36 -16.27
CA LEU A 439 34.25 -2.96 -15.60
C LEU A 439 33.37 -4.19 -15.33
N PRO A 440 32.83 -4.40 -14.11
CA PRO A 440 31.90 -5.49 -13.80
C PRO A 440 30.50 -5.22 -14.35
N TRP A 441 30.41 -4.92 -15.65
CA TRP A 441 29.22 -4.58 -16.41
C TRP A 441 29.32 -5.15 -17.82
N GLN A 442 28.19 -5.52 -18.41
CA GLN A 442 28.09 -5.88 -19.82
C GLN A 442 27.04 -5.02 -20.53
N PRO A 443 27.27 -4.64 -21.81
CA PRO A 443 26.25 -3.95 -22.60
C PRO A 443 25.08 -4.89 -22.89
N ILE A 444 23.87 -4.46 -22.51
CA ILE A 444 22.61 -5.10 -22.89
C ILE A 444 21.79 -4.04 -23.64
N PRO A 445 21.32 -4.32 -24.87
CA PRO A 445 20.57 -3.35 -25.66
C PRO A 445 19.29 -2.89 -24.95
N VAL A 446 19.10 -1.56 -24.85
CA VAL A 446 17.83 -0.92 -24.48
C VAL A 446 17.30 -0.21 -25.72
N HIS A 447 16.19 -0.69 -26.25
CA HIS A 447 15.55 -0.12 -27.43
C HIS A 447 14.66 1.05 -27.04
N THR A 448 14.59 2.06 -27.91
CA THR A 448 13.67 3.18 -27.76
C THR A 448 13.14 3.64 -29.10
N VAL A 449 12.09 4.45 -29.08
CA VAL A 449 11.46 5.07 -30.23
C VAL A 449 11.30 6.55 -29.90
N PRO A 450 11.57 7.47 -30.84
CA PRO A 450 11.36 8.90 -30.60
C PRO A 450 9.97 9.17 -30.01
N ALA A 451 9.86 10.05 -29.02
CA ALA A 451 8.59 10.28 -28.31
C ALA A 451 7.42 10.66 -29.22
N SER A 452 7.70 11.37 -30.31
CA SER A 452 6.70 11.75 -31.33
C SER A 452 6.13 10.58 -32.13
N GLU A 453 6.67 9.38 -31.95
CA GLU A 453 6.27 8.14 -32.62
C GLU A 453 6.00 7.00 -31.61
N ASP A 454 6.21 7.22 -30.31
CA ASP A 454 6.01 6.22 -29.28
C ASP A 454 4.55 6.14 -28.81
N TYR A 455 3.82 5.16 -29.33
CA TYR A 455 2.48 4.81 -28.87
C TYR A 455 2.45 3.73 -27.77
N ILE A 456 3.58 3.10 -27.44
CA ILE A 456 3.62 1.97 -26.48
C ILE A 456 4.00 2.47 -25.08
N MET A 457 5.06 3.25 -24.96
CA MET A 457 5.51 3.82 -23.67
C MET A 457 5.26 5.32 -23.58
N GLY A 458 4.66 5.90 -24.61
CA GLY A 458 4.21 7.28 -24.68
C GLY A 458 2.81 7.38 -25.26
N VAL A 459 2.39 8.60 -25.56
CA VAL A 459 1.05 8.93 -26.10
C VAL A 459 1.22 9.76 -27.37
N SER A 460 2.17 9.35 -28.23
CA SER A 460 2.50 9.98 -29.50
C SER A 460 1.30 10.65 -30.18
N GLN A 461 1.49 11.87 -30.71
CA GLN A 461 0.52 12.71 -31.44
C GLN A 461 -0.87 12.09 -31.63
N CYS A 462 -1.68 12.13 -30.58
CA CYS A 462 -3.00 11.52 -30.55
C CYS A 462 -4.09 12.58 -30.40
N PRO A 463 -4.55 13.23 -31.49
CA PRO A 463 -5.57 14.28 -31.43
C PRO A 463 -6.83 13.85 -30.66
N TYR A 464 -7.26 12.60 -30.84
CA TYR A 464 -8.42 12.10 -30.12
C TYR A 464 -8.20 12.00 -28.60
N PHE A 465 -7.00 11.66 -28.15
CA PHE A 465 -6.69 11.71 -26.71
C PHE A 465 -6.72 13.15 -26.18
N VAL A 466 -6.23 14.12 -26.95
CA VAL A 466 -6.33 15.56 -26.58
C VAL A 466 -7.79 15.98 -26.42
N GLU A 467 -8.66 15.61 -27.36
CA GLU A 467 -10.10 15.87 -27.25
C GLU A 467 -10.72 15.25 -25.98
N LEU A 468 -10.28 14.06 -25.59
CA LEU A 468 -10.74 13.40 -24.37
C LEU A 468 -10.26 14.14 -23.12
N VAL A 469 -9.00 14.57 -23.07
CA VAL A 469 -8.46 15.35 -21.95
C VAL A 469 -9.25 16.65 -21.79
N GLU A 470 -9.50 17.38 -22.89
CA GLU A 470 -10.31 18.61 -22.85
C GLU A 470 -11.73 18.33 -22.35
N GLN A 471 -12.34 17.22 -22.77
CA GLN A 471 -13.68 16.83 -22.29
C GLN A 471 -13.69 16.49 -20.80
N ILE A 472 -12.67 15.77 -20.31
CA ILE A 472 -12.52 15.40 -18.90
C ILE A 472 -12.33 16.65 -18.06
N GLN A 473 -11.41 17.53 -18.46
CA GLN A 473 -11.12 18.80 -17.78
C GLN A 473 -12.35 19.69 -17.64
N ASN A 474 -13.13 19.78 -18.72
CA ASN A 474 -14.36 20.58 -18.74
C ASN A 474 -15.59 19.80 -18.23
N GLY A 475 -15.41 18.56 -17.78
CA GLY A 475 -16.46 17.71 -17.26
C GLY A 475 -17.00 18.20 -15.92
N GLU A 476 -18.27 17.90 -15.64
CA GLU A 476 -18.92 18.32 -14.39
C GLU A 476 -18.19 17.82 -13.14
N GLN A 477 -17.75 16.56 -13.13
CA GLN A 477 -17.04 15.97 -11.99
C GLN A 477 -15.71 16.69 -11.69
N VAL A 478 -14.89 16.90 -12.72
CA VAL A 478 -13.60 17.58 -12.57
C VAL A 478 -13.77 19.06 -12.22
N ARG A 479 -14.79 19.73 -12.75
CA ARG A 479 -15.10 21.11 -12.36
C ARG A 479 -15.55 21.21 -10.90
N ASN A 480 -16.40 20.30 -10.44
CA ASN A 480 -16.88 20.29 -9.06
C ASN A 480 -15.72 20.06 -8.09
N ILE A 481 -14.87 19.06 -8.33
CA ILE A 481 -13.70 18.83 -7.48
C ILE A 481 -12.71 20.01 -7.56
N SER A 482 -12.50 20.61 -8.74
CA SER A 482 -11.65 21.79 -8.88
C SER A 482 -12.18 22.97 -8.05
N ASN A 483 -13.51 23.15 -7.98
CA ASN A 483 -14.13 24.19 -7.15
C ASN A 483 -13.85 23.96 -5.65
N ASP A 484 -13.81 22.71 -5.19
CA ASP A 484 -13.50 22.38 -3.79
C ASP A 484 -12.06 22.79 -3.41
N PHE A 485 -11.14 22.81 -4.38
CA PHE A 485 -9.76 23.25 -4.20
C PHE A 485 -9.51 24.72 -4.57
N GLN A 486 -10.53 25.49 -4.95
CA GLN A 486 -10.36 26.85 -5.51
C GLN A 486 -9.59 27.80 -4.59
N GLU A 487 -9.80 27.70 -3.28
CA GLU A 487 -9.04 28.49 -2.29
C GLU A 487 -7.57 28.07 -2.26
N PHE A 488 -7.30 26.76 -2.27
CA PHE A 488 -5.95 26.22 -2.32
C PHE A 488 -5.23 26.61 -3.62
N PHE A 489 -5.90 26.61 -4.77
CA PHE A 489 -5.33 27.06 -6.05
C PHE A 489 -4.93 28.54 -6.01
N ARG A 490 -5.68 29.39 -5.31
CA ARG A 490 -5.29 30.80 -5.11
C ARG A 490 -4.01 30.92 -4.29
N HIS A 491 -3.87 30.12 -3.22
CA HIS A 491 -2.63 30.07 -2.45
C HIS A 491 -1.47 29.55 -3.29
N LEU A 492 -1.66 28.45 -4.01
CA LEU A 492 -0.66 27.85 -4.88
C LEU A 492 -0.21 28.84 -5.96
N SER A 493 -1.14 29.61 -6.54
CA SER A 493 -0.80 30.65 -7.51
C SER A 493 0.08 31.75 -6.92
N ASN A 494 -0.27 32.23 -5.73
CA ASN A 494 0.51 33.25 -5.02
C ASN A 494 1.90 32.74 -4.63
N TRP A 495 1.99 31.49 -4.18
CA TRP A 495 3.25 30.90 -3.73
C TRP A 495 4.20 30.59 -4.88
N THR A 496 3.67 30.09 -6.00
CA THR A 496 4.45 29.63 -7.15
C THR A 496 4.70 30.71 -8.20
N GLY A 497 3.89 31.78 -8.19
CA GLY A 497 3.88 32.79 -9.25
C GLY A 497 3.39 32.25 -10.60
N SER A 498 2.65 31.13 -10.60
CA SER A 498 2.04 30.51 -11.78
C SER A 498 0.52 30.51 -11.62
N GLU A 499 -0.23 30.73 -12.70
CA GLU A 499 -1.68 30.74 -12.63
C GLU A 499 -2.23 29.32 -12.48
N VAL A 500 -3.06 29.07 -11.46
CA VAL A 500 -3.69 27.76 -11.19
C VAL A 500 -5.20 27.90 -11.25
N ASN A 501 -5.81 27.37 -12.31
CA ASN A 501 -7.24 27.50 -12.54
C ASN A 501 -8.01 26.19 -12.34
N ASN A 502 -7.34 25.04 -12.43
CA ASN A 502 -7.97 23.74 -12.33
C ASN A 502 -7.01 22.69 -11.75
N LEU A 503 -7.57 21.49 -11.51
CA LEU A 503 -6.84 20.36 -10.94
C LEU A 503 -5.56 19.98 -11.71
N PHE A 504 -5.57 20.06 -13.05
CA PHE A 504 -4.44 19.69 -13.89
C PHE A 504 -3.31 20.73 -13.86
N ASP A 505 -3.63 22.03 -13.79
CA ASP A 505 -2.63 23.09 -13.57
C ASP A 505 -1.91 22.88 -12.22
N ALA A 506 -2.69 22.50 -11.20
CA ALA A 506 -2.16 22.23 -9.87
C ALA A 506 -1.30 20.95 -9.84
N TRP A 507 -1.70 19.89 -10.56
CA TRP A 507 -0.93 18.66 -10.70
C TRP A 507 0.47 18.90 -11.29
N ILE A 508 0.56 19.73 -12.33
CA ILE A 508 1.83 20.10 -12.96
C ILE A 508 2.78 20.72 -11.92
N LEU A 509 2.29 21.68 -11.15
CA LEU A 509 3.09 22.33 -10.10
C LEU A 509 3.43 21.36 -8.96
N ALA A 510 2.49 20.48 -8.60
CA ALA A 510 2.71 19.48 -7.56
C ALA A 510 3.92 18.59 -7.85
N ASP A 511 4.15 18.17 -9.10
CA ASP A 511 5.33 17.37 -9.46
C ASP A 511 6.65 18.07 -9.09
N ALA A 512 6.77 19.35 -9.48
CA ALA A 512 7.97 20.14 -9.19
C ALA A 512 8.14 20.38 -7.68
N ILE A 513 7.05 20.76 -6.99
CA ILE A 513 7.08 21.09 -5.55
C ILE A 513 7.37 19.85 -4.70
N LEU A 514 6.71 18.72 -4.98
CA LEU A 514 6.94 17.46 -4.26
C LEU A 514 8.38 16.98 -4.48
N THR A 515 8.91 17.12 -5.70
CA THR A 515 10.30 16.77 -5.98
C THR A 515 11.27 17.70 -5.24
N GLU A 516 11.05 19.01 -5.23
CA GLU A 516 11.86 19.95 -4.43
C GLU A 516 11.79 19.67 -2.93
N ALA A 517 10.62 19.29 -2.42
CA ALA A 517 10.40 18.96 -1.02
C ALA A 517 11.19 17.71 -0.58
N LEU A 518 11.31 16.69 -1.45
CA LEU A 518 12.16 15.51 -1.19
C LEU A 518 13.63 15.85 -0.94
N TYR A 519 14.08 17.01 -1.43
CA TYR A 519 15.44 17.51 -1.29
C TYR A 519 15.55 18.69 -0.31
N ASN A 520 14.48 19.02 0.41
CA ASN A 520 14.40 20.14 1.34
C ASN A 520 14.75 21.50 0.72
N VAL A 521 14.37 21.72 -0.55
CA VAL A 521 14.60 22.98 -1.28
C VAL A 521 13.33 23.66 -1.77
N SER A 522 12.16 23.13 -1.40
CA SER A 522 10.87 23.77 -1.64
C SER A 522 10.73 25.06 -0.81
N GLY A 523 9.76 25.91 -1.18
CA GLY A 523 9.44 27.09 -0.38
C GLY A 523 8.95 26.73 1.03
N SER A 524 9.16 27.62 1.99
CA SER A 524 8.75 27.43 3.40
C SER A 524 7.24 27.23 3.61
N TRP A 525 6.43 27.62 2.62
CA TRP A 525 4.99 27.39 2.58
C TRP A 525 4.62 25.93 2.23
N ALA A 526 5.56 25.14 1.72
CA ALA A 526 5.35 23.72 1.39
C ALA A 526 5.50 22.85 2.64
N ASP A 527 4.66 23.11 3.64
CA ASP A 527 4.56 22.32 4.87
C ASP A 527 3.87 20.96 4.63
N THR A 528 3.86 20.10 5.64
CA THR A 528 3.29 18.75 5.56
C THR A 528 1.84 18.73 5.07
N MET A 529 1.01 19.69 5.51
CA MET A 529 -0.38 19.78 5.10
C MET A 529 -0.53 20.20 3.64
N THR A 530 0.32 21.12 3.19
CA THR A 530 0.37 21.58 1.79
C THR A 530 0.85 20.48 0.86
N LEU A 531 1.89 19.74 1.24
CA LEU A 531 2.39 18.60 0.47
C LEU A 531 1.34 17.50 0.36
N ALA A 532 0.65 17.16 1.45
CA ALA A 532 -0.44 16.17 1.42
C ALA A 532 -1.60 16.58 0.49
N LYS A 533 -1.95 17.87 0.43
CA LYS A 533 -2.93 18.38 -0.53
C LYS A 533 -2.46 18.29 -1.97
N LEU A 534 -1.17 18.53 -2.22
CA LEU A 534 -0.58 18.38 -3.56
C LEU A 534 -0.57 16.91 -4.00
N GLU A 535 -0.24 15.97 -3.11
CA GLU A 535 -0.35 14.53 -3.37
C GLU A 535 -1.79 14.12 -3.68
N GLN A 536 -2.77 14.63 -2.92
CA GLN A 536 -4.19 14.39 -3.20
C GLN A 536 -4.60 14.91 -4.60
N ILE A 537 -4.10 16.07 -5.00
CA ILE A 537 -4.35 16.63 -6.34
C ILE A 537 -3.74 15.74 -7.42
N VAL A 538 -2.53 15.23 -7.23
CA VAL A 538 -1.88 14.29 -8.15
C VAL A 538 -2.73 13.02 -8.28
N ASP A 539 -3.14 12.43 -7.17
CA ASP A 539 -3.96 11.21 -7.11
C ASP A 539 -5.30 11.38 -7.83
N LEU A 540 -6.03 12.48 -7.56
CA LEU A 540 -7.28 12.81 -8.23
C LEU A 540 -7.10 13.08 -9.73
N SER A 541 -6.01 13.74 -10.12
CA SER A 541 -5.72 14.02 -11.53
C SER A 541 -5.50 12.74 -12.31
N PHE A 542 -4.73 11.81 -11.75
CA PHE A 542 -4.54 10.47 -12.31
C PHE A 542 -5.87 9.72 -12.41
N TYR A 543 -6.65 9.69 -11.33
CA TYR A 543 -7.94 9.01 -11.31
C TYR A 543 -8.83 9.50 -12.46
N TYR A 544 -9.12 10.80 -12.56
CA TYR A 544 -10.03 11.30 -13.58
C TYR A 544 -9.49 11.21 -15.01
N LEU A 545 -8.16 11.29 -15.20
CA LEU A 545 -7.56 11.18 -16.53
C LEU A 545 -7.65 9.75 -17.10
N PHE A 546 -7.53 8.73 -16.24
CA PHE A 546 -7.48 7.32 -16.66
C PHE A 546 -8.77 6.54 -16.36
N ASP A 547 -9.77 7.12 -15.68
CA ASP A 547 -11.06 6.46 -15.38
C ASP A 547 -12.03 6.47 -16.60
N SER A 548 -11.54 6.07 -17.77
CA SER A 548 -12.38 5.91 -18.96
C SER A 548 -11.91 4.76 -19.86
N PRO A 549 -12.83 3.95 -20.43
CA PRO A 549 -12.48 2.92 -21.40
C PRO A 549 -11.71 3.45 -22.61
N ASP A 550 -12.03 4.67 -23.08
CA ASP A 550 -11.36 5.25 -24.25
C ASP A 550 -9.94 5.72 -23.92
N THR A 551 -9.70 6.35 -22.76
CA THR A 551 -8.34 6.74 -22.35
C THR A 551 -7.49 5.51 -22.04
N ASN A 552 -8.04 4.52 -21.33
CA ASN A 552 -7.35 3.25 -21.08
C ASN A 552 -6.94 2.54 -22.37
N ARG A 553 -7.84 2.49 -23.36
CA ARG A 553 -7.57 1.88 -24.66
C ARG A 553 -6.48 2.60 -25.45
N LEU A 554 -6.42 3.93 -25.38
CA LEU A 554 -5.41 4.70 -26.12
C LEU A 554 -4.04 4.72 -25.44
N ILE A 555 -4.00 4.69 -24.11
CA ILE A 555 -2.77 4.86 -23.33
C ILE A 555 -2.16 3.52 -22.93
N ALA A 556 -2.92 2.66 -22.24
CA ALA A 556 -2.44 1.34 -21.82
C ALA A 556 -2.57 0.31 -22.94
N GLY A 557 -3.58 0.45 -23.80
CA GLY A 557 -3.92 -0.53 -24.83
C GLY A 557 -2.73 -0.97 -25.71
N PRO A 558 -1.91 -0.07 -26.26
CA PRO A 558 -0.76 -0.46 -27.09
C PRO A 558 0.29 -1.28 -26.33
N LEU A 559 0.57 -0.93 -25.08
CA LEU A 559 1.48 -1.68 -24.20
C LEU A 559 0.91 -3.07 -23.89
N ILE A 560 -0.37 -3.15 -23.52
CA ILE A 560 -1.04 -4.43 -23.26
C ILE A 560 -1.12 -5.27 -24.53
N ALA A 561 -1.29 -4.67 -25.71
CA ALA A 561 -1.28 -5.37 -26.99
C ALA A 561 0.09 -6.00 -27.29
N ASP A 562 1.19 -5.29 -27.02
CA ASP A 562 2.55 -5.83 -27.21
C ASP A 562 2.88 -6.95 -26.19
N ILE A 563 2.46 -6.79 -24.93
CA ILE A 563 2.54 -7.86 -23.91
C ILE A 563 1.73 -9.08 -24.35
N TRP A 564 0.48 -8.86 -24.77
CA TRP A 564 -0.42 -9.91 -25.22
C TRP A 564 0.12 -10.66 -26.44
N SER A 565 0.69 -9.94 -27.40
CA SER A 565 1.32 -10.53 -28.58
C SER A 565 2.48 -11.45 -28.20
N ASN A 566 3.34 -11.04 -27.26
CA ASN A 566 4.43 -11.91 -26.80
C ASN A 566 3.91 -13.13 -26.00
N ILE A 567 2.87 -12.98 -25.19
CA ILE A 567 2.18 -14.10 -24.53
C ILE A 567 1.67 -15.10 -25.57
N GLN A 568 0.99 -14.63 -26.61
CA GLN A 568 0.48 -15.49 -27.70
C GLN A 568 1.64 -16.22 -28.40
N ASN A 569 2.76 -15.55 -28.65
CA ASN A 569 3.94 -16.16 -29.25
C ASN A 569 4.52 -17.27 -28.35
N LEU A 570 4.67 -17.02 -27.04
CA LEU A 570 5.16 -18.00 -26.07
C LEU A 570 4.25 -19.23 -25.95
N ILE A 571 2.93 -19.03 -26.01
CA ILE A 571 1.92 -20.11 -26.00
C ILE A 571 2.00 -20.94 -27.29
N ALA A 572 2.13 -20.28 -28.44
CA ALA A 572 2.18 -20.96 -29.74
C ALA A 572 3.49 -21.75 -29.93
N ASN A 573 4.63 -21.14 -29.57
CA ASN A 573 5.94 -21.75 -29.53
C ASN A 573 6.89 -20.88 -28.71
N GLN A 574 7.42 -21.41 -27.60
CA GLN A 574 8.31 -20.69 -26.69
C GLN A 574 9.53 -20.05 -27.37
N SER A 575 10.01 -20.58 -28.51
CA SER A 575 11.12 -20.00 -29.25
C SER A 575 10.75 -18.78 -30.12
N ARG A 576 9.46 -18.43 -30.24
CA ARG A 576 8.95 -17.31 -31.05
C ARG A 576 8.78 -16.01 -30.25
N GLY A 577 8.86 -16.07 -28.92
CA GLY A 577 8.74 -14.91 -28.04
C GLY A 577 9.96 -14.76 -27.14
N TYR A 578 10.06 -13.61 -26.48
CA TYR A 578 11.06 -13.39 -25.43
C TYR A 578 10.55 -13.95 -24.11
N LYS A 579 11.41 -14.64 -23.36
CA LYS A 579 11.10 -15.09 -21.99
C LYS A 579 10.86 -13.89 -21.06
N THR A 580 11.54 -12.78 -21.31
CA THR A 580 11.38 -11.56 -20.54
C THR A 580 11.32 -10.35 -21.46
N LYS A 581 10.26 -9.55 -21.32
CA LYS A 581 10.20 -8.18 -21.90
C LYS A 581 10.17 -7.16 -20.77
N ILE A 582 11.05 -6.18 -20.82
CA ILE A 582 11.13 -5.09 -19.84
C ILE A 582 10.73 -3.78 -20.52
N TYR A 583 9.90 -2.99 -19.84
CA TYR A 583 9.37 -1.72 -20.29
C TYR A 583 9.67 -0.65 -19.24
N SER A 584 10.62 0.22 -19.54
CA SER A 584 11.02 1.36 -18.69
C SER A 584 10.22 2.60 -19.08
N GLY A 585 9.42 3.12 -18.15
CA GLY A 585 8.49 4.22 -18.41
C GLY A 585 8.27 5.14 -17.23
N HIS A 586 7.02 5.56 -17.07
CA HIS A 586 6.61 6.65 -16.19
C HIS A 586 5.51 6.20 -15.22
N ASP A 587 5.23 7.02 -14.22
CA ASP A 587 4.08 6.87 -13.31
C ASP A 587 2.78 6.71 -14.11
N ALA A 588 2.59 7.55 -15.12
CA ALA A 588 1.40 7.49 -15.96
C ALA A 588 1.27 6.16 -16.74
N SER A 589 2.39 5.52 -17.12
CA SER A 589 2.39 4.17 -17.70
C SER A 589 1.84 3.13 -16.71
N ILE A 590 2.24 3.23 -15.44
CA ILE A 590 1.79 2.33 -14.38
C ILE A 590 0.30 2.57 -14.06
N VAL A 591 -0.10 3.83 -13.88
CA VAL A 591 -1.50 4.20 -13.62
C VAL A 591 -2.41 3.73 -14.74
N ALA A 592 -2.06 3.99 -16.00
CA ALA A 592 -2.89 3.59 -17.13
C ALA A 592 -3.12 2.08 -17.17
N VAL A 593 -2.07 1.30 -16.86
CA VAL A 593 -2.19 -0.17 -16.81
C VAL A 593 -3.01 -0.64 -15.61
N LEU A 594 -2.81 -0.04 -14.43
CA LEU A 594 -3.63 -0.33 -13.25
C LEU A 594 -5.11 -0.04 -13.52
N SER A 595 -5.41 1.10 -14.15
CA SER A 595 -6.76 1.48 -14.60
C SER A 595 -7.33 0.51 -15.61
N PHE A 596 -6.53 0.09 -16.60
CA PHE A 596 -6.97 -0.85 -17.63
C PHE A 596 -7.51 -2.16 -17.04
N PHE A 597 -6.90 -2.65 -15.95
CA PHE A 597 -7.29 -3.85 -15.22
C PHE A 597 -8.29 -3.61 -14.09
N ASP A 598 -8.90 -2.42 -14.01
CA ASP A 598 -9.80 -2.00 -12.93
C ASP A 598 -9.17 -2.28 -11.53
N ALA A 599 -7.84 -2.17 -11.44
CA ALA A 599 -7.08 -2.44 -10.21
C ALA A 599 -7.31 -1.31 -9.21
N ASN A 600 -7.30 -1.63 -7.91
CA ASN A 600 -7.37 -0.58 -6.90
C ASN A 600 -6.01 0.11 -6.77
N TYR A 601 -5.95 1.38 -7.16
CA TYR A 601 -4.81 2.27 -6.92
C TYR A 601 -5.40 3.64 -6.57
N PHE A 602 -5.20 4.08 -5.32
CA PHE A 602 -5.63 5.41 -4.90
C PHE A 602 -4.47 6.40 -4.85
N HIS A 603 -3.24 5.90 -4.76
CA HIS A 603 -2.04 6.74 -4.73
C HIS A 603 -1.25 6.64 -6.03
N HIS A 604 -0.69 7.77 -6.44
CA HIS A 604 0.20 7.84 -7.57
C HIS A 604 1.40 6.91 -7.37
N PRO A 605 1.89 6.25 -8.44
CA PRO A 605 2.94 5.25 -8.31
C PRO A 605 4.24 5.86 -7.80
N PRO A 606 4.86 5.37 -6.72
CA PRO A 606 6.15 5.88 -6.26
C PRO A 606 7.28 5.56 -7.25
N TYR A 607 8.47 6.13 -7.05
CA TYR A 607 9.63 5.80 -7.87
C TYR A 607 9.90 4.29 -7.86
N CYS A 608 10.33 3.73 -9.00
CA CYS A 608 10.52 2.29 -9.21
C CYS A 608 9.28 1.40 -9.02
N ALA A 609 8.07 1.97 -8.93
CA ALA A 609 6.84 1.19 -8.93
C ALA A 609 6.78 0.29 -10.18
N THR A 610 6.47 -0.99 -9.98
CA THR A 610 6.68 -2.04 -11.00
C THR A 610 5.47 -2.96 -11.11
N LEU A 611 5.02 -3.21 -12.33
CA LEU A 611 4.02 -4.23 -12.66
C LEU A 611 4.70 -5.46 -13.27
N LEU A 612 4.35 -6.64 -12.76
CA LEU A 612 4.87 -7.93 -13.19
C LEU A 612 3.74 -8.74 -13.81
N PHE A 613 3.91 -9.17 -15.06
CA PHE A 613 2.98 -10.00 -15.82
C PHE A 613 3.61 -11.37 -16.04
N ASP A 614 3.41 -12.28 -15.08
CA ASP A 614 4.01 -13.60 -15.07
C ASP A 614 3.07 -14.62 -15.76
N LEU A 615 3.56 -15.23 -16.84
CA LEU A 615 2.86 -16.25 -17.61
C LEU A 615 3.28 -17.65 -17.14
N TYR A 616 2.31 -18.42 -16.67
CA TYR A 616 2.49 -19.80 -16.22
C TYR A 616 1.87 -20.77 -17.21
N TYR A 617 2.57 -21.87 -17.47
CA TYR A 617 1.99 -23.08 -18.04
C TYR A 617 1.49 -23.96 -16.89
N LEU A 618 0.26 -24.46 -17.00
CA LEU A 618 -0.43 -25.30 -16.04
C LEU A 618 -0.56 -26.72 -16.61
N PRO A 619 0.34 -27.66 -16.25
CA PRO A 619 0.34 -29.00 -16.83
C PRO A 619 -0.93 -29.79 -16.52
N ALA A 620 -1.54 -29.54 -15.35
CA ALA A 620 -2.72 -30.27 -14.87
C ALA A 620 -3.91 -30.23 -15.84
N ASN A 621 -4.07 -29.13 -16.58
CA ASN A 621 -5.15 -28.95 -17.56
C ASN A 621 -4.62 -28.55 -18.95
N ASN A 622 -3.30 -28.66 -19.17
CA ASN A 622 -2.62 -28.22 -20.38
C ASN A 622 -3.03 -26.80 -20.81
N ASN A 623 -3.14 -25.89 -19.85
CA ASN A 623 -3.56 -24.51 -20.06
C ASN A 623 -2.49 -23.53 -19.60
N TYR A 624 -2.77 -22.24 -19.72
CA TYR A 624 -1.90 -21.16 -19.30
C TYR A 624 -2.67 -20.19 -18.40
N ALA A 625 -1.96 -19.55 -17.49
CA ALA A 625 -2.51 -18.50 -16.65
C ALA A 625 -1.57 -17.31 -16.55
N LEU A 626 -2.14 -16.12 -16.43
CA LEU A 626 -1.45 -14.86 -16.21
C LEU A 626 -1.65 -14.43 -14.77
N LYS A 627 -0.55 -14.12 -14.08
CA LYS A 627 -0.55 -13.45 -12.78
C LYS A 627 -0.03 -12.03 -12.95
N ILE A 628 -0.77 -11.06 -12.44
CA ILE A 628 -0.34 -9.67 -12.43
C ILE A 628 -0.05 -9.25 -10.99
N GLU A 629 1.12 -8.70 -10.72
CA GLU A 629 1.50 -8.16 -9.41
C GLU A 629 1.97 -6.71 -9.53
N TYR A 630 1.61 -5.87 -8.55
CA TYR A 630 2.04 -4.48 -8.47
C TYR A 630 2.94 -4.28 -7.25
N LEU A 631 4.23 -4.01 -7.51
CA LEU A 631 5.20 -3.61 -6.50
C LEU A 631 5.10 -2.08 -6.33
N ASN A 632 4.52 -1.64 -5.22
CA ASN A 632 4.12 -0.25 -4.99
C ASN A 632 5.04 0.46 -3.99
N SER A 633 6.33 0.09 -3.94
CA SER A 633 7.31 0.66 -3.01
C SER A 633 8.66 0.86 -3.69
N SER A 634 9.31 1.99 -3.41
CA SER A 634 10.61 2.32 -3.99
C SER A 634 11.78 1.48 -3.48
N ASP A 635 11.66 0.88 -2.29
CA ASP A 635 12.80 0.25 -1.60
C ASP A 635 12.52 -1.18 -1.07
N SER A 636 11.26 -1.54 -0.80
CA SER A 636 10.94 -2.86 -0.21
C SER A 636 10.65 -3.95 -1.24
N PHE A 637 10.30 -3.56 -2.48
CA PHE A 637 9.78 -4.45 -3.53
C PHE A 637 8.63 -5.35 -3.08
N ALA A 638 7.95 -4.99 -1.98
CA ALA A 638 6.69 -5.59 -1.59
C ALA A 638 5.61 -5.16 -2.59
N GLY A 639 4.65 -6.04 -2.84
CA GLY A 639 3.56 -5.79 -3.76
C GLY A 639 2.39 -6.71 -3.53
N TYR A 640 1.31 -6.45 -4.24
CA TYR A 640 0.08 -7.24 -4.17
C TYR A 640 -0.34 -7.73 -5.55
N ALA A 641 -1.06 -8.85 -5.57
CA ALA A 641 -1.59 -9.40 -6.80
C ALA A 641 -2.83 -8.62 -7.25
N ILE A 642 -2.87 -8.27 -8.52
CA ILE A 642 -4.04 -7.70 -9.18
C ILE A 642 -4.89 -8.86 -9.67
N GLN A 643 -6.15 -8.88 -9.24
CA GLN A 643 -7.14 -9.81 -9.77
C GLN A 643 -7.77 -9.19 -11.03
N PRO A 644 -7.52 -9.71 -12.24
CA PRO A 644 -8.13 -9.14 -13.43
C PRO A 644 -9.67 -9.31 -13.37
N PRO A 645 -10.46 -8.36 -13.88
CA PRO A 645 -11.91 -8.33 -13.70
C PRO A 645 -12.69 -9.58 -14.13
N PRO A 646 -12.34 -10.28 -15.24
CA PRO A 646 -13.10 -11.48 -15.65
C PRO A 646 -12.77 -12.72 -14.79
N CYS A 647 -11.83 -12.62 -13.84
CA CYS A 647 -11.26 -13.76 -13.13
C CYS A 647 -11.72 -13.77 -11.66
N SER A 648 -11.97 -14.94 -11.10
CA SER A 648 -12.33 -15.11 -9.68
C SER A 648 -11.13 -15.12 -8.72
N GLU A 649 -9.93 -15.28 -9.27
CA GLU A 649 -8.66 -15.39 -8.55
C GLU A 649 -7.55 -14.62 -9.27
N ALA A 650 -6.45 -14.33 -8.58
CA ALA A 650 -5.32 -13.59 -9.12
C ALA A 650 -4.53 -14.35 -10.20
N MET A 651 -4.52 -15.69 -10.16
CA MET A 651 -4.00 -16.52 -11.24
C MET A 651 -5.08 -16.70 -12.30
N CYS A 652 -5.08 -15.87 -13.34
CA CYS A 652 -6.15 -15.87 -14.30
C CYS A 652 -5.86 -16.75 -15.52
N SER A 653 -6.71 -17.76 -15.77
CA SER A 653 -6.64 -18.56 -17.00
C SER A 653 -6.70 -17.68 -18.24
N ILE A 654 -5.80 -17.97 -19.19
CA ILE A 654 -5.72 -17.27 -20.47
C ILE A 654 -7.01 -17.40 -21.28
N ASP A 655 -7.75 -18.50 -21.15
CA ASP A 655 -9.02 -18.67 -21.88
C ASP A 655 -10.14 -17.77 -21.37
N VAL A 656 -10.11 -17.45 -20.06
CA VAL A 656 -11.05 -16.50 -19.45
C VAL A 656 -10.63 -15.06 -19.78
N LEU A 657 -9.32 -14.78 -19.72
CA LEU A 657 -8.77 -13.45 -19.89
C LEU A 657 -8.79 -12.99 -21.35
N ARG A 658 -8.55 -13.90 -22.31
CA ARG A 658 -8.45 -13.60 -23.75
C ARG A 658 -9.62 -12.76 -24.30
N PRO A 659 -10.90 -13.19 -24.21
CA PRO A 659 -12.00 -12.43 -24.80
C PRO A 659 -12.16 -11.04 -24.16
N TRP A 660 -11.86 -10.93 -22.86
CA TRP A 660 -11.92 -9.65 -22.15
C TRP A 660 -10.80 -8.69 -22.59
N LEU A 661 -9.57 -9.19 -22.70
CA LEU A 661 -8.43 -8.42 -23.22
C LEU A 661 -8.68 -7.97 -24.65
N GLU A 662 -8.96 -8.92 -25.55
CA GLU A 662 -9.16 -8.64 -26.97
C GLU A 662 -10.28 -7.63 -27.21
N ASN A 663 -11.30 -7.57 -26.34
CA ASN A 663 -12.35 -6.56 -26.44
C ASN A 663 -11.87 -5.14 -26.09
N ARG A 664 -10.94 -4.99 -25.15
CA ARG A 664 -10.44 -3.69 -24.65
C ARG A 664 -9.21 -3.16 -25.40
N LEU A 665 -8.50 -4.02 -26.13
CA LEU A 665 -7.34 -3.63 -26.93
C LEU A 665 -7.73 -2.75 -28.14
N PRO A 666 -6.81 -1.90 -28.63
CA PRO A 666 -6.96 -1.21 -29.92
C PRO A 666 -7.33 -2.19 -31.04
N LYS A 667 -8.30 -1.82 -31.86
CA LYS A 667 -8.81 -2.61 -32.99
C LYS A 667 -8.10 -2.29 -34.30
N GLN A 668 -7.49 -1.12 -34.38
CA GLN A 668 -6.77 -0.62 -35.54
C GLN A 668 -5.37 -0.17 -35.12
N ASP A 669 -4.56 0.23 -36.11
CA ASP A 669 -3.29 0.88 -35.80
C ASP A 669 -3.52 2.20 -35.04
N MET A 670 -2.57 2.58 -34.21
CA MET A 670 -2.74 3.72 -33.32
C MET A 670 -2.89 5.05 -34.04
N LYS A 671 -2.38 5.20 -35.27
CA LYS A 671 -2.59 6.44 -36.04
C LYS A 671 -4.06 6.60 -36.42
N THR A 672 -4.71 5.50 -36.79
CA THR A 672 -6.15 5.48 -37.07
C THR A 672 -6.98 5.65 -35.80
N GLU A 673 -6.63 4.94 -34.71
CA GLU A 673 -7.32 5.05 -33.41
C GLU A 673 -7.28 6.46 -32.80
N CYS A 674 -6.25 7.23 -33.15
CA CYS A 674 -6.03 8.60 -32.71
C CYS A 674 -6.70 9.68 -33.58
N MET A 675 -7.39 9.30 -34.66
CA MET A 675 -8.12 10.27 -35.48
C MET A 675 -9.32 10.86 -34.72
N PRO A 676 -9.58 12.18 -34.84
CA PRO A 676 -10.74 12.85 -34.26
C PRO A 676 -12.07 12.15 -34.58
N ARG A 677 -12.97 12.00 -33.59
CA ARG A 677 -14.30 11.39 -33.80
C ARG A 677 -15.35 12.38 -34.33
N LYS A 678 -15.07 13.70 -34.39
CA LYS A 678 -15.97 14.73 -34.96
C LYS A 678 -15.35 15.45 -36.15
N SER A 679 -16.15 15.65 -37.21
CA SER A 679 -15.89 16.67 -38.24
C SER A 679 -16.26 18.06 -37.69
N SER A 680 -15.52 18.60 -36.72
CA SER A 680 -15.68 20.00 -36.34
C SER A 680 -14.87 20.88 -37.30
N SER A 681 -15.58 21.39 -38.29
CA SER A 681 -15.19 22.53 -39.12
C SER A 681 -15.05 23.79 -38.26
N SER A 682 -13.93 23.93 -37.53
CA SER A 682 -13.48 25.22 -36.96
C SER A 682 -12.02 25.25 -36.50
N MET A 683 -11.19 24.24 -36.76
CA MET A 683 -9.74 24.29 -36.45
C MET A 683 -8.88 24.95 -37.56
N ALA A 684 -9.48 25.82 -38.38
CA ALA A 684 -8.72 26.72 -39.24
C ALA A 684 -8.58 28.08 -38.54
N GLY A 685 -7.70 28.16 -37.54
CA GLY A 685 -7.34 29.43 -36.92
C GLY A 685 -7.40 29.46 -35.39
N LEU A 686 -6.56 28.67 -34.72
CA LEU A 686 -6.18 28.95 -33.33
C LEU A 686 -4.65 28.94 -33.28
N GLY A 687 -4.08 30.12 -33.02
CA GLY A 687 -2.66 30.40 -33.13
C GLY A 687 -1.81 29.67 -32.10
N PHE A 688 -0.54 29.51 -32.48
CA PHE A 688 0.60 28.86 -31.79
C PHE A 688 0.81 29.17 -30.29
N ASN A 689 0.02 30.05 -29.66
CA ASN A 689 0.16 30.43 -28.25
C ASN A 689 -0.78 29.69 -27.28
N LYS A 690 -1.78 28.93 -27.75
CA LYS A 690 -2.64 28.07 -26.89
C LYS A 690 -2.20 26.60 -26.84
N MET A 691 -1.23 26.21 -27.65
CA MET A 691 -0.60 24.89 -27.58
C MET A 691 0.22 24.74 -26.28
N TYR A 692 0.81 25.82 -25.78
CA TYR A 692 1.68 25.82 -24.59
C TYR A 692 1.02 25.40 -23.26
N GLN A 693 -0.29 25.55 -23.06
CA GLN A 693 -0.96 25.11 -21.81
C GLN A 693 -1.46 23.66 -21.87
N ILE A 694 -1.80 23.17 -23.06
CA ILE A 694 -2.15 21.76 -23.33
C ILE A 694 -0.88 20.92 -23.47
N ASP A 695 0.19 21.55 -23.95
CA ASP A 695 1.53 20.99 -23.90
C ASP A 695 1.77 20.55 -22.48
N VAL A 696 1.55 21.30 -21.38
CA VAL A 696 2.03 20.88 -20.05
C VAL A 696 1.42 19.56 -19.50
N ILE A 697 0.17 19.23 -19.85
CA ILE A 697 -0.47 17.92 -19.53
C ILE A 697 0.04 16.81 -20.45
N LEU A 698 0.31 17.15 -21.72
CA LEU A 698 1.02 16.25 -22.64
C LEU A 698 2.52 16.21 -22.38
N ILE A 699 3.14 17.16 -21.68
CA ILE A 699 4.56 17.35 -21.38
C ILE A 699 4.94 16.46 -20.19
N SER A 700 4.01 16.22 -19.25
CA SER A 700 4.10 15.07 -18.33
C SER A 700 4.18 13.73 -19.10
N PHE A 701 3.69 13.71 -20.35
CA PHE A 701 3.84 12.62 -21.32
C PHE A 701 4.86 12.87 -22.46
N ALA A 702 5.46 14.07 -22.59
CA ALA A 702 6.18 14.54 -23.79
C ALA A 702 7.31 15.56 -23.50
N PHE A 703 7.85 15.65 -22.28
CA PHE A 703 9.20 16.21 -22.06
C PHE A 703 10.28 15.23 -22.57
N ILE A 704 10.22 15.00 -23.88
CA ILE A 704 11.28 14.49 -24.76
C ILE A 704 11.49 15.50 -25.92
N LEU A 705 10.71 16.58 -26.01
CA LEU A 705 10.81 17.55 -27.10
C LEU A 705 11.37 18.88 -26.59
N LEU A 706 12.70 19.01 -26.53
CA LEU A 706 13.44 20.21 -26.97
C LEU A 706 14.94 19.86 -27.02
N PRO A 707 15.59 19.88 -28.20
CA PRO A 707 17.04 19.92 -28.29
C PRO A 707 17.53 21.25 -27.73
N THR A 708 18.64 21.20 -27.03
CA THR A 708 19.47 22.36 -26.69
C THR A 708 19.80 23.16 -27.96
N SER A 709 19.10 24.26 -28.19
CA SER A 709 19.61 25.34 -29.06
C SER A 709 18.94 26.66 -28.73
N ASN A 710 19.78 27.64 -28.39
CA ASN A 710 19.53 29.08 -28.20
C ASN A 710 19.09 29.53 -26.80
N LEU A 711 20.05 29.47 -25.87
CA LEU A 711 20.25 30.54 -24.89
C LEU A 711 21.26 31.53 -25.50
N ASN A 712 20.78 32.72 -25.85
CA ASN A 712 21.52 33.97 -25.75
C ASN A 712 20.71 34.89 -24.83
#